data_AF-A0A8T1W0X8-F1
#
_entry.id   AF-A0A8T1W0X8-F1
#
_cell.length_a   1.000
_cell.length_b   1.000
_cell.length_c   1.000
_cell.angle_alpha   90.00
_cell.angle_beta   90.00
_cell.angle_gamma   90.00
#
_symmetry.space_group_name_H-M   'P 1'
#
loop_
_entity.id
_entity.type
_entity.pdbx_description
1 polymer ?
#
loop_
_entity_poly.entity_id
_entity_poly.type
_entity_poly.pdbx_seq_one_letter_code
_entity_poly.pdbx_strand_id
1 'polypeptide(L)'
;MATLPPFSGHQGELRDPTLEELYTGPGRALPDEIQQLAAEDTACTFCGVSYFVFAEVQTLQTTAKQYKKTFRDFVRFMERERSVARDLRQQITELKGNFAELVATCSASAKQLSEQNAAHRTAKHEALDQLQRMRRELLNSEESFRELQVLGKRKEEEQKLTHAQVEQKLRTEILHLGSELESCKLLSESQQTAFKEGHDRHQQRVQDLESKLVEGQTHWTAAETQLVTERDVLTQKLLAMNERVELESSSTRQLEVQLTAMREELARVVTASDSERISSSQMNSEIIQLKHQLQNIEKTRAQLLSENGRYKDEKYKLEDEINALRLRGDQLQGQLSVSTTSTEKVKGDCARGLEKLRDEHQVEISRLQQDHARAIEELKASQNSHLECLKKETAALQTRGEQSSRQALLALEERHRDAERRANEWKDRASQNASEREEAKRNSSHFENTVQALQGRLDASERDKQNLIEQARSARLELQQLLRNAQNDARQETDIARQEAQQRHKVLQDENAALRQRLDNLQDQLKRLRAQPPKAAQPQGTWQPNQTDSRKGGRHEFSNQDCHENDKVIDQLRSALRQKDREIALLQQTVHRECMERTSLLERMRSVKVLPEIGITSLVAPMASSSRDDTDDSTEHLEHTANGDQQPKASFYEKLRRAGSRKAKPRK
;
A
#
# COMPACT_ATOMS: atom_id res chain seq x y z
N MET A 1 -2.01 -5.67 8.96
CA MET A 1 -0.91 -6.56 9.38
C MET A 1 -1.53 -7.66 10.23
N ALA A 2 -1.15 -8.92 10.02
CA ALA A 2 -1.63 -10.03 10.84
C ALA A 2 -0.53 -10.44 11.83
N THR A 3 -0.83 -10.43 13.11
CA THR A 3 0.06 -10.92 14.17
C THR A 3 0.14 -12.45 14.12
N LEU A 4 1.35 -12.99 13.99
CA LEU A 4 1.59 -14.42 14.15
C LEU A 4 1.61 -14.78 15.65
N PRO A 5 1.13 -15.98 16.03
CA PRO A 5 1.22 -16.45 17.41
C PRO A 5 2.68 -16.71 17.82
N PRO A 6 3.00 -16.62 19.13
CA PRO A 6 4.35 -16.87 19.62
C PRO A 6 4.73 -18.36 19.45
N PHE A 7 5.80 -18.62 18.71
CA PHE A 7 6.42 -19.95 18.70
C PHE A 7 7.13 -20.18 20.05
N SER A 8 6.52 -20.99 20.91
CA SER A 8 7.14 -21.57 22.10
C SER A 8 8.17 -22.66 21.73
N GLY A 9 9.16 -22.28 20.92
CA GLY A 9 10.25 -23.16 20.55
C GLY A 9 11.15 -23.44 21.75
N HIS A 10 11.14 -24.68 22.24
CA HIS A 10 12.25 -25.18 23.05
C HIS A 10 13.53 -25.09 22.22
N GLN A 11 14.44 -24.20 22.63
CA GLN A 11 15.81 -24.20 22.14
C GLN A 11 16.54 -25.39 22.77
N GLY A 12 16.31 -26.58 22.20
CA GLY A 12 17.23 -27.69 22.35
C GLY A 12 18.52 -27.34 21.61
N GLU A 13 19.53 -26.87 22.35
CA GLU A 13 20.88 -26.80 21.82
C GLU A 13 21.31 -28.20 21.38
N LEU A 14 22.03 -28.30 20.26
CA LEU A 14 22.62 -29.55 19.77
C LEU A 14 23.81 -29.93 20.65
N ARG A 15 23.50 -30.48 21.82
CA ARG A 15 24.42 -31.14 22.75
C ARG A 15 24.58 -32.60 22.34
N ASP A 16 25.76 -33.17 22.59
CA ASP A 16 25.92 -34.63 22.57
C ASP A 16 24.93 -35.27 23.56
N PRO A 17 24.12 -36.26 23.16
CA PRO A 17 23.17 -36.92 24.04
C PRO A 17 23.92 -37.60 25.18
N THR A 18 23.39 -37.47 26.40
CA THR A 18 24.00 -38.09 27.58
C THR A 18 23.96 -39.61 27.48
N LEU A 19 24.82 -40.28 28.23
CA LEU A 19 24.90 -41.75 28.25
C LEU A 19 23.54 -42.39 28.61
N GLU A 20 22.74 -41.71 29.44
CA GLU A 20 21.42 -42.15 29.87
C GLU A 20 20.36 -41.98 28.77
N GLU A 21 20.38 -40.88 28.03
CA GLU A 21 19.53 -40.65 26.84
C GLU A 21 19.85 -41.65 25.70
N LEU A 22 21.12 -42.02 25.54
CA LEU A 22 21.56 -43.05 24.58
C LEU A 22 21.07 -44.47 24.93
N TYR A 23 20.82 -44.76 26.21
CA TYR A 23 20.29 -46.05 26.68
C TYR A 23 18.76 -46.08 26.79
N THR A 24 18.08 -44.93 26.94
CA THR A 24 16.62 -44.84 27.11
C THR A 24 15.87 -44.44 25.85
N GLY A 25 16.52 -43.77 24.91
CA GLY A 25 15.93 -43.32 23.65
C GLY A 25 15.03 -42.07 23.79
N PRO A 26 14.65 -41.45 22.66
CA PRO A 26 13.83 -40.24 22.68
C PRO A 26 12.40 -40.55 23.15
N GLY A 27 11.94 -39.87 24.20
CA GLY A 27 10.64 -40.08 24.87
C GLY A 27 9.39 -39.67 24.08
N ARG A 28 9.30 -40.00 22.79
CA ARG A 28 8.08 -39.93 21.97
C ARG A 28 7.60 -41.36 21.67
N ALA A 29 6.28 -41.57 21.74
CA ALA A 29 5.70 -42.85 21.34
C ALA A 29 6.02 -43.16 19.86
N LEU A 30 6.27 -44.44 19.58
CA LEU A 30 6.49 -44.97 18.24
C LEU A 30 5.17 -45.12 17.47
N PRO A 31 5.21 -45.22 16.13
CA PRO A 31 4.17 -45.90 15.37
C PRO A 31 4.02 -47.35 15.84
N ASP A 32 2.77 -47.80 15.99
CA ASP A 32 2.42 -49.08 16.62
C ASP A 32 3.13 -50.28 15.97
N GLU A 33 3.43 -50.22 14.67
CA GLU A 33 4.07 -51.30 13.91
C GLU A 33 5.55 -51.51 14.28
N ILE A 34 6.23 -50.45 14.72
CA ILE A 34 7.65 -50.51 15.14
C ILE A 34 7.72 -50.85 16.64
N GLN A 35 6.74 -50.40 17.42
CA GLN A 35 6.67 -50.64 18.86
C GLN A 35 6.43 -52.12 19.24
N GLN A 36 6.04 -52.94 18.27
CA GLN A 36 5.81 -54.39 18.40
C GLN A 36 7.02 -55.27 17.98
N LEU A 37 8.10 -54.67 17.47
CA LEU A 37 9.32 -55.41 17.09
C LEU A 37 10.24 -55.64 18.31
N ALA A 38 10.97 -56.75 18.31
CA ALA A 38 12.00 -57.01 19.31
C ALA A 38 13.11 -55.94 19.22
N ALA A 39 13.70 -55.55 20.35
CA ALA A 39 14.70 -54.48 20.40
C ALA A 39 15.88 -54.73 19.43
N GLU A 40 16.29 -55.98 19.26
CA GLU A 40 17.33 -56.43 18.32
C GLU A 40 16.98 -56.27 16.84
N ASP A 41 15.68 -56.23 16.48
CA ASP A 41 15.20 -55.93 15.12
C ASP A 41 14.99 -54.42 14.86
N THR A 42 15.05 -53.56 15.89
CA THR A 42 14.85 -52.10 15.72
C THR A 42 16.01 -51.37 15.04
N ALA A 43 17.07 -52.10 14.65
CA ALA A 43 18.16 -51.58 13.84
C ALA A 43 18.50 -52.46 12.65
N CYS A 44 18.93 -51.83 11.55
CA CYS A 44 19.32 -52.55 10.36
C CYS A 44 20.60 -53.36 10.63
N THR A 45 20.47 -54.69 10.70
CA THR A 45 21.55 -55.66 11.01
C THR A 45 22.74 -55.60 10.05
N PHE A 46 22.63 -54.91 8.91
CA PHE A 46 23.70 -54.73 7.93
C PHE A 46 24.56 -53.48 8.18
N CYS A 47 24.02 -52.39 8.75
CA CYS A 47 24.75 -51.12 8.94
C CYS A 47 24.72 -50.57 10.38
N GLY A 48 23.90 -51.13 11.27
CA GLY A 48 23.77 -50.70 12.67
C GLY A 48 23.02 -49.38 12.87
N VAL A 49 22.47 -48.77 11.81
CA VAL A 49 21.61 -47.58 11.92
C VAL A 49 20.21 -48.05 12.34
N SER A 50 19.65 -47.42 13.38
CA SER A 50 18.29 -47.73 13.81
C SER A 50 17.23 -47.19 12.86
N TYR A 51 16.12 -47.93 12.74
CA TYR A 51 14.92 -47.45 12.04
C TYR A 51 14.37 -46.15 12.65
N PHE A 52 14.61 -45.84 13.94
CA PHE A 52 14.34 -44.53 14.54
C PHE A 52 14.95 -43.38 13.71
N VAL A 53 16.26 -43.45 13.46
CA VAL A 53 17.02 -42.41 12.76
C VAL A 53 16.57 -42.32 11.30
N PHE A 54 16.26 -43.44 10.65
CA PHE A 54 15.78 -43.44 9.28
C PHE A 54 14.38 -42.81 9.15
N ALA A 55 13.46 -43.13 10.07
CA ALA A 55 12.11 -42.55 10.10
C ALA A 55 12.13 -41.04 10.39
N GLU A 56 12.99 -40.59 11.32
CA GLU A 56 13.16 -39.17 11.62
C GLU A 56 13.80 -38.41 10.43
N VAL A 57 14.87 -38.94 9.81
CA VAL A 57 15.46 -38.36 8.60
C VAL A 57 14.44 -38.32 7.44
N GLN A 58 13.60 -39.35 7.29
CA GLN A 58 12.55 -39.36 6.28
C GLN A 58 11.47 -38.30 6.57
N THR A 59 11.10 -38.09 7.83
CA THR A 59 10.15 -37.07 8.29
C THR A 59 10.70 -35.65 8.12
N LEU A 60 11.97 -35.44 8.45
CA LEU A 60 12.68 -34.19 8.19
C LEU A 60 12.82 -33.93 6.68
N GLN A 61 13.01 -34.96 5.86
CA GLN A 61 12.98 -34.81 4.41
C GLN A 61 11.59 -34.48 3.86
N THR A 62 10.50 -35.03 4.38
CA THR A 62 9.14 -34.71 3.90
C THR A 62 8.73 -33.30 4.30
N THR A 63 8.97 -32.90 5.55
CA THR A 63 8.75 -31.50 6.00
C THR A 63 9.63 -30.51 5.25
N ALA A 64 10.93 -30.79 5.05
CA ALA A 64 11.80 -29.94 4.22
C ALA A 64 11.33 -29.85 2.75
N LYS A 65 10.77 -30.92 2.18
CA LYS A 65 10.13 -30.89 0.84
C LYS A 65 8.85 -30.03 0.84
N GLN A 66 8.05 -30.08 1.91
CA GLN A 66 6.87 -29.23 2.10
C GLN A 66 7.25 -27.74 2.25
N TYR A 67 8.22 -27.39 3.10
CA TYR A 67 8.73 -26.01 3.22
C TYR A 67 9.35 -25.51 1.90
N LYS A 68 10.12 -26.35 1.19
CA LYS A 68 10.63 -26.05 -0.16
C LYS A 68 9.53 -26.01 -1.24
N LYS A 69 8.28 -26.37 -0.93
CA LYS A 69 7.09 -26.13 -1.77
C LYS A 69 6.40 -24.81 -1.37
N THR A 70 6.01 -24.65 -0.10
CA THR A 70 5.30 -23.46 0.38
C THR A 70 6.11 -22.17 0.17
N PHE A 71 7.44 -22.21 0.33
CA PHE A 71 8.31 -21.08 -0.01
C PHE A 71 8.25 -20.72 -1.52
N ARG A 72 8.21 -21.71 -2.41
CA ARG A 72 8.05 -21.47 -3.86
C ARG A 72 6.64 -21.02 -4.24
N ASP A 73 5.63 -21.39 -3.46
CA ASP A 73 4.27 -20.90 -3.63
C ASP A 73 4.16 -19.43 -3.17
N PHE A 74 4.79 -19.09 -2.04
CA PHE A 74 4.91 -17.72 -1.52
C PHE A 74 5.71 -16.79 -2.44
N VAL A 75 6.85 -17.24 -2.98
CA VAL A 75 7.62 -16.45 -3.96
C VAL A 75 6.78 -16.16 -5.21
N ARG A 76 6.08 -17.17 -5.76
CA ARG A 76 5.19 -16.97 -6.92
C ARG A 76 3.98 -16.08 -6.62
N PHE A 77 3.49 -16.06 -5.38
CA PHE A 77 2.50 -15.09 -4.93
C PHE A 77 3.09 -13.67 -4.91
N MET A 78 4.24 -13.46 -4.26
CA MET A 78 4.92 -12.17 -4.21
C MET A 78 5.32 -11.63 -5.60
N GLU A 79 5.62 -12.50 -6.56
CA GLU A 79 5.88 -12.12 -7.96
C GLU A 79 4.62 -11.62 -8.69
N ARG A 80 3.44 -12.22 -8.42
CA ARG A 80 2.14 -11.78 -8.94
C ARG A 80 1.70 -10.46 -8.32
N GLU A 81 1.82 -10.31 -7.00
CA GLU A 81 1.56 -9.02 -6.32
C GLU A 81 2.47 -7.92 -6.89
N ARG A 82 3.73 -8.25 -7.22
CA ARG A 82 4.67 -7.34 -7.91
C ARG A 82 4.39 -7.11 -9.39
N SER A 83 3.58 -7.92 -10.08
CA SER A 83 3.06 -7.55 -11.41
C SER A 83 1.83 -6.66 -11.27
N VAL A 84 0.82 -7.08 -10.51
CA VAL A 84 -0.40 -6.31 -10.27
C VAL A 84 -0.10 -4.90 -9.74
N ALA A 85 0.86 -4.76 -8.80
CA ALA A 85 1.29 -3.46 -8.28
C ALA A 85 2.09 -2.60 -9.29
N ARG A 86 2.60 -3.16 -10.39
CA ARG A 86 3.15 -2.39 -11.54
C ARG A 86 2.05 -2.02 -12.51
N ASP A 87 1.17 -2.95 -12.85
CA ASP A 87 0.08 -2.76 -13.79
C ASP A 87 -0.88 -1.67 -13.29
N LEU A 88 -1.22 -1.67 -11.99
CA LEU A 88 -1.98 -0.59 -11.33
C LEU A 88 -1.25 0.76 -11.36
N ARG A 89 0.08 0.80 -11.20
CA ARG A 89 0.86 2.06 -11.31
C ARG A 89 0.89 2.60 -12.74
N GLN A 90 0.90 1.71 -13.74
CA GLN A 90 0.78 2.09 -15.14
C GLN A 90 -0.60 2.69 -15.41
N GLN A 91 -1.69 2.01 -15.01
CA GLN A 91 -3.06 2.51 -15.15
C GLN A 91 -3.27 3.85 -14.44
N ILE A 92 -2.71 4.05 -13.23
CA ILE A 92 -2.77 5.33 -12.51
C ILE A 92 -2.00 6.44 -13.25
N THR A 93 -0.89 6.11 -13.93
CA THR A 93 -0.12 7.06 -14.73
C THR A 93 -0.86 7.44 -16.02
N GLU A 94 -1.44 6.46 -16.71
CA GLU A 94 -2.25 6.63 -17.91
C GLU A 94 -3.51 7.47 -17.62
N LEU A 95 -4.26 7.13 -16.56
CA LEU A 95 -5.43 7.90 -16.13
C LEU A 95 -5.09 9.35 -15.78
N LYS A 96 -3.91 9.61 -15.18
CA LYS A 96 -3.40 10.97 -14.93
C LYS A 96 -3.07 11.72 -16.22
N GLY A 97 -2.49 11.04 -17.21
CA GLY A 97 -2.25 11.60 -18.54
C GLY A 97 -3.55 12.02 -19.22
N ASN A 98 -4.50 11.08 -19.33
CA ASN A 98 -5.81 11.30 -19.94
C ASN A 98 -6.60 12.42 -19.24
N PHE A 99 -6.51 12.51 -17.90
CA PHE A 99 -7.13 13.60 -17.15
C PHE A 99 -6.44 14.95 -17.41
N ALA A 100 -5.11 15.00 -17.50
CA ALA A 100 -4.38 16.22 -17.82
C ALA A 100 -4.69 16.72 -19.25
N GLU A 101 -4.81 15.82 -20.23
CA GLU A 101 -5.22 16.12 -21.60
C GLU A 101 -6.67 16.64 -21.68
N LEU A 102 -7.59 16.01 -20.94
CA LEU A 102 -8.98 16.46 -20.83
C LEU A 102 -9.06 17.87 -20.21
N VAL A 103 -8.33 18.12 -19.12
CA VAL A 103 -8.26 19.45 -18.48
C VAL A 103 -7.65 20.48 -19.42
N ALA A 104 -6.58 20.14 -20.15
CA ALA A 104 -5.98 21.02 -21.15
C ALA A 104 -6.99 21.38 -22.25
N THR A 105 -7.68 20.38 -22.80
CA THR A 105 -8.70 20.52 -23.85
C THR A 105 -9.88 21.38 -23.39
N CYS A 106 -10.43 21.12 -22.20
CA CYS A 106 -11.47 21.94 -21.59
C CYS A 106 -11.00 23.39 -21.34
N SER A 107 -9.75 23.59 -20.92
CA SER A 107 -9.19 24.94 -20.71
C SER A 107 -9.02 25.72 -22.02
N ALA A 108 -8.64 25.04 -23.12
CA ALA A 108 -8.53 25.64 -24.44
C ALA A 108 -9.91 26.01 -25.00
N SER A 109 -10.90 25.11 -24.89
CA SER A 109 -12.29 25.37 -25.27
C SER A 109 -12.89 26.53 -24.46
N ALA A 110 -12.64 26.60 -23.16
CA ALA A 110 -13.09 27.69 -22.30
C ALA A 110 -12.45 29.04 -22.68
N LYS A 111 -11.16 29.07 -23.06
CA LYS A 111 -10.50 30.27 -23.60
C LYS A 111 -11.14 30.72 -24.91
N GLN A 112 -11.28 29.81 -25.88
CA GLN A 112 -11.92 30.07 -27.17
C GLN A 112 -13.35 30.62 -27.00
N LEU A 113 -14.14 30.04 -26.10
CA LEU A 113 -15.47 30.55 -25.74
C LEU A 113 -15.42 31.93 -25.10
N SER A 114 -14.42 32.23 -24.27
CA SER A 114 -14.25 33.56 -23.68
C SER A 114 -13.85 34.63 -24.71
N GLU A 115 -13.01 34.27 -25.68
CA GLU A 115 -12.57 35.12 -26.79
C GLU A 115 -13.73 35.39 -27.77
N GLN A 116 -14.50 34.36 -28.13
CA GLN A 116 -15.74 34.51 -28.92
C GLN A 116 -16.77 35.38 -28.20
N ASN A 117 -16.93 35.22 -26.88
CA ASN A 117 -17.80 36.09 -26.08
C ASN A 117 -17.30 37.54 -26.02
N ALA A 118 -15.98 37.77 -26.00
CA ALA A 118 -15.40 39.11 -26.09
C ALA A 118 -15.70 39.76 -27.45
N ALA A 119 -15.46 39.04 -28.55
CA ALA A 119 -15.76 39.50 -29.91
C ALA A 119 -17.26 39.79 -30.15
N HIS A 120 -18.15 38.93 -29.63
CA HIS A 120 -19.60 39.21 -29.66
C HIS A 120 -19.99 40.42 -28.82
N ARG A 121 -19.27 40.73 -27.73
CA ARG A 121 -19.50 41.94 -26.93
C ARG A 121 -19.03 43.19 -27.67
N THR A 122 -17.86 43.19 -28.33
CA THR A 122 -17.40 44.36 -29.10
C THR A 122 -18.32 44.64 -30.28
N ALA A 123 -18.63 43.62 -31.09
CA ALA A 123 -19.57 43.74 -32.21
C ALA A 123 -20.97 44.23 -31.77
N LYS A 124 -21.44 43.83 -30.58
CA LYS A 124 -22.70 44.34 -30.01
C LYS A 124 -22.61 45.83 -29.62
N HIS A 125 -21.49 46.29 -29.07
CA HIS A 125 -21.30 47.72 -28.77
C HIS A 125 -21.20 48.54 -30.07
N GLU A 126 -20.42 48.07 -31.05
CA GLU A 126 -20.30 48.71 -32.37
C GLU A 126 -21.67 48.84 -33.06
N ALA A 127 -22.52 47.81 -33.01
CA ALA A 127 -23.88 47.86 -33.54
C ALA A 127 -24.80 48.82 -32.77
N LEU A 128 -24.66 48.93 -31.44
CA LEU A 128 -25.37 49.92 -30.63
C LEU A 128 -24.91 51.35 -30.94
N ASP A 129 -23.63 51.57 -31.18
CA ASP A 129 -23.04 52.87 -31.54
C ASP A 129 -23.39 53.28 -32.98
N GLN A 130 -23.62 52.31 -33.88
CA GLN A 130 -24.22 52.53 -35.20
C GLN A 130 -25.70 52.95 -35.06
N LEU A 131 -26.50 52.23 -34.26
CA LEU A 131 -27.90 52.60 -33.99
C LEU A 131 -28.03 53.98 -33.32
N GLN A 132 -27.12 54.33 -32.41
CA GLN A 132 -27.06 55.68 -31.79
C GLN A 132 -26.60 56.78 -32.75
N ARG A 133 -25.85 56.45 -33.81
CA ARG A 133 -25.54 57.38 -34.91
C ARG A 133 -26.74 57.59 -35.81
N MET A 134 -27.31 56.52 -36.35
CA MET A 134 -28.52 56.59 -37.20
C MET A 134 -29.70 57.27 -36.49
N ARG A 135 -29.87 57.07 -35.17
CA ARG A 135 -30.91 57.78 -34.40
C ARG A 135 -30.66 59.29 -34.29
N ARG A 136 -29.41 59.73 -34.20
CA ARG A 136 -29.07 61.17 -34.22
C ARG A 136 -29.22 61.76 -35.61
N GLU A 137 -28.76 61.04 -36.64
CA GLU A 137 -28.93 61.42 -38.05
C GLU A 137 -30.42 61.56 -38.41
N LEU A 138 -31.28 60.65 -37.94
CA LEU A 138 -32.74 60.73 -38.09
C LEU A 138 -33.33 61.95 -37.39
N LEU A 139 -32.95 62.22 -36.14
CA LEU A 139 -33.44 63.39 -35.39
C LEU A 139 -33.03 64.71 -36.06
N ASN A 140 -31.78 64.82 -36.52
CA ASN A 140 -31.29 65.98 -37.28
C ASN A 140 -32.05 66.11 -38.63
N SER A 141 -32.37 64.98 -39.28
CA SER A 141 -33.19 64.98 -40.50
C SER A 141 -34.63 65.45 -40.23
N GLU A 142 -35.26 65.03 -39.13
CA GLU A 142 -36.57 65.53 -38.72
C GLU A 142 -36.54 67.04 -38.41
N GLU A 143 -35.48 67.52 -37.76
CA GLU A 143 -35.31 68.94 -37.44
C GLU A 143 -35.17 69.78 -38.72
N SER A 144 -34.27 69.41 -39.64
CA SER A 144 -34.14 70.07 -40.94
C SER A 144 -35.43 70.02 -41.79
N PHE A 145 -36.22 68.95 -41.69
CA PHE A 145 -37.54 68.87 -42.34
C PHE A 145 -38.54 69.87 -41.73
N ARG A 146 -38.52 70.07 -40.40
CA ARG A 146 -39.34 71.10 -39.73
C ARG A 146 -38.90 72.51 -40.13
N GLU A 147 -37.59 72.78 -40.20
CA GLU A 147 -37.05 74.05 -40.70
C GLU A 147 -37.51 74.34 -42.14
N LEU A 148 -37.37 73.35 -43.04
CA LEU A 148 -37.85 73.45 -44.42
C LEU A 148 -39.37 73.66 -44.50
N GLN A 149 -40.16 73.04 -43.62
CA GLN A 149 -41.60 73.28 -43.56
C GLN A 149 -41.93 74.72 -43.09
N VAL A 150 -41.20 75.28 -42.13
CA VAL A 150 -41.36 76.66 -41.67
C VAL A 150 -40.95 77.66 -42.76
N LEU A 151 -39.83 77.42 -43.44
CA LEU A 151 -39.38 78.23 -44.59
C LEU A 151 -40.38 78.16 -45.75
N GLY A 152 -40.95 76.98 -46.02
CA GLY A 152 -41.99 76.79 -47.02
C GLY A 152 -43.24 77.64 -46.74
N LYS A 153 -43.78 77.57 -45.52
CA LYS A 153 -44.93 78.39 -45.10
C LYS A 153 -44.65 79.88 -45.20
N ARG A 154 -43.49 80.34 -44.71
CA ARG A 154 -43.09 81.75 -44.78
C ARG A 154 -42.99 82.26 -46.23
N LYS A 155 -42.46 81.43 -47.14
CA LYS A 155 -42.38 81.75 -48.58
C LYS A 155 -43.76 81.77 -49.24
N GLU A 156 -44.67 80.90 -48.84
CA GLU A 156 -46.07 80.89 -49.30
C GLU A 156 -46.83 82.14 -48.83
N GLU A 157 -46.59 82.61 -47.60
CA GLU A 157 -47.13 83.87 -47.06
C GLU A 157 -46.56 85.11 -47.78
N GLU A 158 -45.26 85.11 -48.07
CA GLU A 158 -44.58 86.15 -48.87
C GLU A 158 -45.11 86.20 -50.32
N GLN A 159 -45.40 85.05 -50.92
CA GLN A 159 -46.04 84.94 -52.24
C GLN A 159 -47.49 85.47 -52.22
N LYS A 160 -48.26 85.20 -51.16
CA LYS A 160 -49.61 85.77 -50.99
C LYS A 160 -49.59 87.29 -50.81
N LEU A 161 -48.65 87.81 -50.03
CA LEU A 161 -48.45 89.26 -49.84
C LEU A 161 -48.06 89.97 -51.14
N THR A 162 -47.12 89.42 -51.90
CA THR A 162 -46.72 90.00 -53.20
C THR A 162 -47.83 89.90 -54.25
N HIS A 163 -48.60 88.81 -54.29
CA HIS A 163 -49.78 88.70 -55.17
C HIS A 163 -50.84 89.75 -54.82
N ALA A 164 -51.17 89.92 -53.54
CA ALA A 164 -52.15 90.92 -53.10
C ALA A 164 -51.72 92.36 -53.44
N GLN A 165 -50.42 92.67 -53.35
CA GLN A 165 -49.87 93.97 -53.77
C GLN A 165 -49.99 94.21 -55.28
N VAL A 166 -49.77 93.19 -56.12
CA VAL A 166 -49.96 93.29 -57.58
C VAL A 166 -51.44 93.46 -57.92
N GLU A 167 -52.32 92.68 -57.29
CA GLU A 167 -53.77 92.80 -57.49
C GLU A 167 -54.30 94.18 -57.10
N GLN A 168 -53.80 94.74 -55.98
CA GLN A 168 -54.19 96.09 -55.55
C GLN A 168 -53.70 97.20 -56.50
N LYS A 169 -52.51 97.04 -57.12
CA LYS A 169 -52.03 97.97 -58.17
C LYS A 169 -52.94 97.94 -59.40
N LEU A 170 -53.26 96.75 -59.91
CA LEU A 170 -54.16 96.58 -61.06
C LEU A 170 -55.55 97.20 -60.78
N ARG A 171 -56.08 97.01 -59.55
CA ARG A 171 -57.33 97.66 -59.11
C ARG A 171 -57.24 99.19 -59.14
N THR A 172 -56.11 99.80 -58.78
CA THR A 172 -55.93 101.27 -58.87
C THR A 172 -55.75 101.77 -60.30
N GLU A 173 -55.07 101.02 -61.17
CA GLU A 173 -54.87 101.37 -62.58
C GLU A 173 -56.21 101.34 -63.36
N ILE A 174 -57.06 100.34 -63.11
CA ILE A 174 -58.40 100.24 -63.70
C ILE A 174 -59.29 101.43 -63.30
N LEU A 175 -59.22 101.88 -62.04
CA LEU A 175 -59.98 103.05 -61.57
C LEU A 175 -59.49 104.36 -62.22
N HIS A 176 -58.19 104.51 -62.46
CA HIS A 176 -57.65 105.68 -63.15
C HIS A 176 -58.13 105.74 -64.60
N LEU A 177 -58.00 104.64 -65.36
CA LEU A 177 -58.44 104.57 -66.77
C LEU A 177 -59.95 104.80 -66.94
N GLY A 178 -60.76 104.34 -65.98
CA GLY A 178 -62.20 104.63 -65.97
C GLY A 178 -62.52 106.12 -65.87
N SER A 179 -61.73 106.89 -65.10
CA SER A 179 -61.95 108.34 -64.95
C SER A 179 -61.61 109.14 -66.20
N GLU A 180 -60.66 108.67 -67.02
CA GLU A 180 -60.29 109.32 -68.28
C GLU A 180 -61.34 109.09 -69.37
N LEU A 181 -61.92 107.87 -69.43
CA LEU A 181 -62.95 107.50 -70.39
C LEU A 181 -64.21 108.39 -70.26
N GLU A 182 -64.67 108.63 -69.03
CA GLU A 182 -65.85 109.46 -68.76
C GLU A 182 -65.61 110.94 -69.10
N SER A 183 -64.36 111.42 -68.99
CA SER A 183 -63.96 112.78 -69.40
C SER A 183 -64.06 112.99 -70.92
N CYS A 184 -63.61 112.02 -71.72
CA CYS A 184 -63.68 112.09 -73.18
C CYS A 184 -65.13 112.14 -73.70
N LYS A 185 -66.05 111.45 -73.03
CA LYS A 185 -67.46 111.36 -73.41
C LYS A 185 -68.19 112.71 -73.31
N LEU A 186 -67.97 113.45 -72.23
CA LEU A 186 -68.57 114.77 -72.01
C LEU A 186 -68.15 115.81 -73.07
N LEU A 187 -66.98 115.66 -73.69
CA LEU A 187 -66.51 116.55 -74.75
C LEU A 187 -67.29 116.38 -76.07
N SER A 188 -67.80 115.18 -76.34
CA SER A 188 -68.49 114.85 -77.59
C SER A 188 -69.91 115.41 -77.66
N GLU A 189 -70.61 115.47 -76.54
CA GLU A 189 -72.04 115.85 -76.50
C GLU A 189 -72.24 117.37 -76.71
N SER A 190 -71.20 118.18 -76.49
CA SER A 190 -71.25 119.64 -76.64
C SER A 190 -71.29 120.15 -78.09
N GLN A 191 -70.95 119.33 -79.10
CA GLN A 191 -70.80 119.80 -80.48
C GLN A 191 -72.04 119.60 -81.36
N GLN A 192 -73.00 118.76 -80.94
CA GLN A 192 -74.08 118.27 -81.81
C GLN A 192 -75.34 119.16 -81.83
N THR A 193 -75.42 120.17 -80.95
CA THR A 193 -76.59 121.06 -80.83
C THR A 193 -76.56 122.23 -81.82
N ALA A 194 -75.38 122.76 -82.16
CA ALA A 194 -75.24 123.96 -82.99
C ALA A 194 -75.66 123.80 -84.48
N PHE A 195 -75.79 122.55 -84.97
CA PHE A 195 -75.95 122.28 -86.41
C PHE A 195 -77.41 122.34 -86.91
N LYS A 196 -78.41 122.48 -86.03
CA LYS A 196 -79.84 122.37 -86.41
C LYS A 196 -80.55 123.69 -86.72
N GLU A 197 -80.00 124.85 -86.36
CA GLU A 197 -80.69 126.15 -86.51
C GLU A 197 -80.47 126.85 -87.86
N GLY A 198 -79.62 126.30 -88.74
CA GLY A 198 -79.25 126.93 -90.01
C GLY A 198 -80.14 126.58 -91.21
N HIS A 199 -80.86 125.46 -91.17
CA HIS A 199 -81.52 124.88 -92.35
C HIS A 199 -82.76 125.69 -92.80
N ASP A 200 -83.61 126.06 -91.85
CA ASP A 200 -84.98 126.52 -92.11
C ASP A 200 -85.08 127.93 -92.72
N ARG A 201 -83.97 128.68 -92.80
CA ARG A 201 -83.94 130.06 -93.31
C ARG A 201 -83.82 130.17 -94.83
N HIS A 202 -83.48 129.08 -95.53
CA HIS A 202 -83.23 129.11 -96.97
C HIS A 202 -84.48 128.87 -97.83
N GLN A 203 -85.52 128.24 -97.28
CA GLN A 203 -86.72 127.87 -98.05
C GLN A 203 -87.62 129.06 -98.41
N GLN A 204 -87.55 130.16 -97.66
CA GLN A 204 -88.40 131.36 -97.86
C GLN A 204 -87.93 132.30 -98.99
N ARG A 205 -86.70 132.15 -99.51
CA ARG A 205 -86.10 133.12 -100.47
C ARG A 205 -86.26 132.76 -101.94
N VAL A 206 -86.82 131.59 -102.26
CA VAL A 206 -86.90 131.09 -103.64
C VAL A 206 -88.07 131.72 -104.41
N GLN A 207 -89.17 132.05 -103.73
CA GLN A 207 -90.43 132.50 -104.37
C GLN A 207 -90.46 133.99 -104.76
N ASP A 208 -89.50 134.79 -104.29
CA ASP A 208 -89.43 136.25 -104.58
C ASP A 208 -88.44 136.56 -105.73
N LEU A 209 -87.65 135.56 -106.14
CA LEU A 209 -86.70 135.64 -107.26
C LEU A 209 -87.32 135.20 -108.60
N GLU A 210 -88.62 134.90 -108.63
CA GLU A 210 -89.48 134.91 -109.84
C GLU A 210 -89.87 136.34 -110.27
N SER A 211 -88.93 137.26 -110.05
CA SER A 211 -88.42 138.19 -111.05
C SER A 211 -88.93 137.91 -112.48
N LYS A 212 -89.34 138.89 -113.29
CA LYS A 212 -88.80 140.26 -113.44
C LYS A 212 -87.26 140.29 -113.33
N LEU A 213 -86.47 139.54 -114.12
CA LEU A 213 -86.60 139.16 -115.55
C LEU A 213 -86.94 140.34 -116.50
N VAL A 214 -87.16 141.52 -115.94
CA VAL A 214 -87.74 142.71 -116.56
C VAL A 214 -86.98 143.90 -115.94
N GLU A 215 -85.86 144.34 -116.51
CA GLU A 215 -85.21 143.88 -117.75
C GLU A 215 -83.68 143.80 -117.64
N GLY A 216 -83.07 142.84 -118.34
CA GLY A 216 -81.81 142.98 -119.12
C GLY A 216 -80.47 143.26 -118.41
N GLN A 217 -80.44 143.95 -117.27
CA GLN A 217 -79.20 144.36 -116.59
C GLN A 217 -78.51 143.20 -115.84
N THR A 218 -79.12 142.02 -115.88
CA THR A 218 -78.58 140.73 -115.42
C THR A 218 -77.54 140.10 -116.35
N HIS A 219 -77.34 140.63 -117.56
CA HIS A 219 -76.47 139.97 -118.56
C HIS A 219 -74.98 140.33 -118.50
N TRP A 220 -74.57 141.37 -117.76
CA TRP A 220 -73.16 141.77 -117.67
C TRP A 220 -72.46 141.24 -116.41
N THR A 221 -73.10 141.40 -115.24
CA THR A 221 -72.62 140.85 -113.96
C THR A 221 -72.66 139.31 -113.89
N ALA A 222 -73.42 138.65 -114.76
CA ALA A 222 -73.45 137.19 -114.85
C ALA A 222 -72.10 136.58 -115.29
N ALA A 223 -71.41 137.20 -116.26
CA ALA A 223 -70.16 136.66 -116.79
C ALA A 223 -69.02 136.68 -115.74
N GLU A 224 -68.95 137.76 -114.95
CA GLU A 224 -67.93 137.93 -113.91
C GLU A 224 -68.21 137.05 -112.68
N THR A 225 -69.48 136.92 -112.27
CA THR A 225 -69.88 136.04 -111.17
C THR A 225 -69.78 134.55 -111.53
N GLN A 226 -69.93 134.16 -112.80
CA GLN A 226 -69.74 132.78 -113.24
C GLN A 226 -68.30 132.29 -113.00
N LEU A 227 -67.28 133.07 -113.39
CA LEU A 227 -65.87 132.68 -113.18
C LEU A 227 -65.49 132.57 -111.69
N VAL A 228 -66.05 133.43 -110.84
CA VAL A 228 -65.82 133.37 -109.38
C VAL A 228 -66.53 132.16 -108.76
N THR A 229 -67.78 131.87 -109.16
CA THR A 229 -68.53 130.71 -108.64
C THR A 229 -67.95 129.38 -109.14
N GLU A 230 -67.45 129.29 -110.38
CA GLU A 230 -66.73 128.11 -110.86
C GLU A 230 -65.43 127.87 -110.08
N ARG A 231 -64.64 128.92 -109.78
CA ARG A 231 -63.47 128.84 -108.91
C ARG A 231 -63.83 128.35 -107.50
N ASP A 232 -64.88 128.89 -106.91
CA ASP A 232 -65.23 128.59 -105.51
C ASP A 232 -65.88 127.20 -105.37
N VAL A 233 -66.67 126.76 -106.35
CA VAL A 233 -67.15 125.37 -106.44
C VAL A 233 -66.00 124.38 -106.65
N LEU A 234 -64.98 124.73 -107.46
CA LEU A 234 -63.78 123.89 -107.60
C LEU A 234 -62.96 123.84 -106.30
N THR A 235 -62.81 124.97 -105.61
CA THR A 235 -62.09 125.06 -104.33
C THR A 235 -62.80 124.26 -103.24
N GLN A 236 -64.13 124.36 -103.15
CA GLN A 236 -64.94 123.61 -102.19
C GLN A 236 -64.95 122.10 -102.49
N LYS A 237 -64.93 121.71 -103.78
CA LYS A 237 -64.71 120.30 -104.18
C LYS A 237 -63.31 119.81 -103.82
N LEU A 238 -62.28 120.64 -103.97
CA LEU A 238 -60.91 120.31 -103.58
C LEU A 238 -60.79 120.11 -102.07
N LEU A 239 -61.39 120.98 -101.25
CA LEU A 239 -61.45 120.83 -99.80
C LEU A 239 -62.20 119.56 -99.39
N ALA A 240 -63.40 119.32 -99.93
CA ALA A 240 -64.17 118.10 -99.64
C ALA A 240 -63.47 116.81 -100.12
N MET A 241 -62.61 116.88 -101.14
CA MET A 241 -61.78 115.75 -101.56
C MET A 241 -60.54 115.59 -100.67
N ASN A 242 -59.95 116.69 -100.19
CA ASN A 242 -58.85 116.66 -99.22
C ASN A 242 -59.30 116.13 -97.85
N GLU A 243 -60.50 116.50 -97.39
CA GLU A 243 -61.13 115.95 -96.18
C GLU A 243 -61.35 114.43 -96.31
N ARG A 244 -61.77 113.95 -97.48
CA ARG A 244 -61.86 112.51 -97.76
C ARG A 244 -60.50 111.84 -97.77
N VAL A 245 -59.48 112.45 -98.38
CA VAL A 245 -58.11 111.92 -98.39
C VAL A 245 -57.52 111.89 -96.98
N GLU A 246 -57.82 112.84 -96.09
CA GLU A 246 -57.39 112.79 -94.68
C GLU A 246 -58.19 111.77 -93.85
N LEU A 247 -59.46 111.54 -94.17
CA LEU A 247 -60.25 110.44 -93.58
C LEU A 247 -59.73 109.06 -94.04
N GLU A 248 -59.39 108.90 -95.31
CA GLU A 248 -58.78 107.67 -95.84
C GLU A 248 -57.33 107.49 -95.33
N SER A 249 -56.55 108.56 -95.19
CA SER A 249 -55.21 108.60 -94.57
C SER A 249 -55.24 108.18 -93.11
N SER A 250 -56.14 108.77 -92.30
CA SER A 250 -56.30 108.41 -90.89
C SER A 250 -56.88 106.99 -90.70
N SER A 251 -57.83 106.56 -91.54
CA SER A 251 -58.30 105.17 -91.55
C SER A 251 -57.21 104.18 -91.96
N THR A 252 -56.38 104.52 -92.95
CA THR A 252 -55.23 103.69 -93.37
C THR A 252 -54.21 103.57 -92.23
N ARG A 253 -53.84 104.68 -91.57
CA ARG A 253 -52.97 104.65 -90.38
C ARG A 253 -53.57 103.81 -89.24
N GLN A 254 -54.89 103.87 -89.03
CA GLN A 254 -55.56 103.05 -88.01
C GLN A 254 -55.48 101.55 -88.37
N LEU A 255 -55.63 101.19 -89.64
CA LEU A 255 -55.46 99.82 -90.13
C LEU A 255 -53.99 99.36 -90.08
N GLU A 256 -53.02 100.24 -90.32
CA GLU A 256 -51.58 99.95 -90.14
C GLU A 256 -51.23 99.69 -88.67
N VAL A 257 -51.78 100.47 -87.74
CA VAL A 257 -51.64 100.24 -86.28
C VAL A 257 -52.30 98.93 -85.86
N GLN A 258 -53.46 98.58 -86.41
CA GLN A 258 -54.09 97.27 -86.17
C GLN A 258 -53.26 96.11 -86.78
N LEU A 259 -52.66 96.29 -87.95
CA LEU A 259 -51.79 95.30 -88.59
C LEU A 259 -50.46 95.10 -87.85
N THR A 260 -49.88 96.16 -87.27
CA THR A 260 -48.69 96.04 -86.42
C THR A 260 -49.03 95.35 -85.09
N ALA A 261 -50.11 95.75 -84.42
CA ALA A 261 -50.60 95.08 -83.22
C ALA A 261 -50.88 93.57 -83.46
N MET A 262 -51.54 93.20 -84.56
CA MET A 262 -51.77 91.79 -84.92
C MET A 262 -50.47 91.03 -85.23
N ARG A 263 -49.44 91.69 -85.80
CA ARG A 263 -48.12 91.07 -86.01
C ARG A 263 -47.38 90.86 -84.69
N GLU A 264 -47.49 91.78 -83.74
CA GLU A 264 -46.91 91.66 -82.40
C GLU A 264 -47.60 90.61 -81.53
N GLU A 265 -48.93 90.51 -81.60
CA GLU A 265 -49.67 89.39 -80.99
C GLU A 265 -49.29 88.06 -81.63
N LEU A 266 -49.18 87.98 -82.96
CA LEU A 266 -48.73 86.76 -83.65
C LEU A 266 -47.31 86.36 -83.22
N ALA A 267 -46.39 87.31 -83.08
CA ALA A 267 -45.05 87.05 -82.58
C ALA A 267 -45.06 86.55 -81.11
N ARG A 268 -45.92 87.12 -80.25
CA ARG A 268 -46.11 86.65 -78.87
C ARG A 268 -46.71 85.23 -78.82
N VAL A 269 -47.70 84.93 -79.66
CA VAL A 269 -48.29 83.57 -79.77
C VAL A 269 -47.27 82.54 -80.29
N VAL A 270 -46.44 82.89 -81.28
CA VAL A 270 -45.37 82.00 -81.78
C VAL A 270 -44.33 81.72 -80.70
N THR A 271 -43.81 82.77 -80.04
CA THR A 271 -42.81 82.61 -78.96
C THR A 271 -43.37 81.86 -77.75
N ALA A 272 -44.65 82.06 -77.40
CA ALA A 272 -45.34 81.23 -76.41
C ALA A 272 -45.39 79.75 -76.84
N SER A 273 -45.85 79.46 -78.07
CA SER A 273 -45.96 78.08 -78.59
C SER A 273 -44.61 77.37 -78.69
N ASP A 274 -43.53 78.06 -79.04
CA ASP A 274 -42.18 77.48 -79.03
C ASP A 274 -41.66 77.27 -77.60
N SER A 275 -42.02 78.12 -76.63
CA SER A 275 -41.73 77.85 -75.21
C SER A 275 -42.50 76.64 -74.66
N GLU A 276 -43.76 76.44 -75.07
CA GLU A 276 -44.56 75.26 -74.75
C GLU A 276 -43.97 73.98 -75.38
N ARG A 277 -43.48 74.06 -76.62
CA ARG A 277 -42.76 72.95 -77.28
C ARG A 277 -41.49 72.56 -76.53
N ILE A 278 -40.69 73.55 -76.11
CA ILE A 278 -39.49 73.30 -75.30
C ILE A 278 -39.87 72.64 -73.96
N SER A 279 -40.84 73.20 -73.23
CA SER A 279 -41.35 72.64 -71.97
C SER A 279 -41.89 71.22 -72.14
N SER A 280 -42.68 70.96 -73.18
CA SER A 280 -43.22 69.64 -73.51
C SER A 280 -42.12 68.64 -73.90
N SER A 281 -41.05 69.09 -74.56
CA SER A 281 -39.89 68.24 -74.86
C SER A 281 -39.10 67.87 -73.59
N GLN A 282 -38.94 68.81 -72.65
CA GLN A 282 -38.32 68.55 -71.36
C GLN A 282 -39.17 67.58 -70.53
N MET A 283 -40.47 67.83 -70.40
CA MET A 283 -41.40 66.95 -69.69
C MET A 283 -41.41 65.53 -70.29
N ASN A 284 -41.33 65.38 -71.62
CA ASN A 284 -41.17 64.07 -72.25
C ASN A 284 -39.85 63.40 -71.87
N SER A 285 -38.75 64.14 -71.77
CA SER A 285 -37.46 63.60 -71.32
C SER A 285 -37.52 63.11 -69.85
N GLU A 286 -38.20 63.86 -68.98
CA GLU A 286 -38.43 63.49 -67.58
C GLU A 286 -39.33 62.24 -67.47
N ILE A 287 -40.40 62.16 -68.27
CA ILE A 287 -41.25 60.96 -68.40
C ILE A 287 -40.44 59.74 -68.86
N ILE A 288 -39.47 59.89 -69.77
CA ILE A 288 -38.59 58.80 -70.20
C ILE A 288 -37.64 58.36 -69.07
N GLN A 289 -37.06 59.31 -68.32
CA GLN A 289 -36.23 58.99 -67.15
C GLN A 289 -37.03 58.27 -66.05
N LEU A 290 -38.22 58.77 -65.72
CA LEU A 290 -39.12 58.15 -64.74
C LEU A 290 -39.55 56.75 -65.16
N LYS A 291 -39.85 56.51 -66.45
CA LYS A 291 -40.11 55.17 -67.00
C LYS A 291 -38.91 54.23 -66.82
N HIS A 292 -37.68 54.72 -67.03
CA HIS A 292 -36.46 53.92 -66.81
C HIS A 292 -36.22 53.59 -65.33
N GLN A 293 -36.45 54.55 -64.43
CA GLN A 293 -36.38 54.33 -62.99
C GLN A 293 -37.42 53.31 -62.53
N LEU A 294 -38.66 53.43 -63.01
CA LEU A 294 -39.77 52.53 -62.66
C LEU A 294 -39.50 51.11 -63.17
N GLN A 295 -39.03 50.93 -64.41
CA GLN A 295 -38.61 49.61 -64.92
C GLN A 295 -37.44 49.00 -64.13
N ASN A 296 -36.52 49.81 -63.60
CA ASN A 296 -35.44 49.32 -62.75
C ASN A 296 -35.95 48.91 -61.35
N ILE A 297 -36.94 49.62 -60.79
CA ILE A 297 -37.64 49.23 -59.56
C ILE A 297 -38.45 47.95 -59.77
N GLU A 298 -39.06 47.74 -60.93
CA GLU A 298 -39.75 46.49 -61.28
C GLU A 298 -38.76 45.30 -61.36
N LYS A 299 -37.57 45.50 -61.95
CA LYS A 299 -36.52 44.47 -61.99
C LYS A 299 -36.01 44.12 -60.59
N THR A 300 -35.69 45.09 -59.74
CA THR A 300 -35.21 44.82 -58.37
C THR A 300 -36.31 44.19 -57.52
N ARG A 301 -37.57 44.59 -57.68
CA ARG A 301 -38.73 43.92 -57.05
C ARG A 301 -38.85 42.46 -57.49
N ALA A 302 -38.69 42.17 -58.78
CA ALA A 302 -38.74 40.80 -59.29
C ALA A 302 -37.59 39.93 -58.74
N GLN A 303 -36.38 40.49 -58.67
CA GLN A 303 -35.21 39.84 -58.06
C GLN A 303 -35.45 39.55 -56.57
N LEU A 304 -35.89 40.55 -55.78
CA LEU A 304 -36.18 40.40 -54.35
C LEU A 304 -37.29 39.36 -54.09
N LEU A 305 -38.28 39.24 -54.98
CA LEU A 305 -39.30 38.18 -54.89
C LEU A 305 -38.71 36.78 -55.16
N SER A 306 -37.78 36.66 -56.11
CA SER A 306 -37.06 35.40 -56.38
C SER A 306 -36.15 34.99 -55.21
N GLU A 307 -35.41 35.95 -54.64
CA GLU A 307 -34.58 35.75 -53.45
C GLU A 307 -35.43 35.38 -52.22
N ASN A 308 -36.57 36.05 -52.01
CA ASN A 308 -37.52 35.69 -50.94
C ASN A 308 -38.08 34.26 -51.10
N GLY A 309 -38.30 33.81 -52.34
CA GLY A 309 -38.62 32.41 -52.65
C GLY A 309 -37.51 31.45 -52.20
N ARG A 310 -36.27 31.70 -52.64
CA ARG A 310 -35.10 30.91 -52.21
C ARG A 310 -34.91 30.87 -50.69
N TYR A 311 -35.03 32.00 -50.00
CA TYR A 311 -34.90 32.02 -48.54
C TYR A 311 -36.02 31.24 -47.82
N LYS A 312 -37.21 31.08 -48.41
CA LYS A 312 -38.24 30.18 -47.89
C LYS A 312 -37.85 28.72 -48.10
N ASP A 313 -37.38 28.35 -49.28
CA ASP A 313 -36.93 26.98 -49.57
C ASP A 313 -35.74 26.56 -48.68
N GLU A 314 -34.80 27.49 -48.45
CA GLU A 314 -33.67 27.30 -47.54
C GLU A 314 -34.12 27.23 -46.08
N LYS A 315 -35.10 28.05 -45.66
CA LYS A 315 -35.73 27.96 -44.32
C LYS A 315 -36.41 26.60 -44.09
N TYR A 316 -37.20 26.12 -45.05
CA TYR A 316 -37.91 24.84 -44.90
C TYR A 316 -36.93 23.66 -44.78
N LYS A 317 -35.86 23.64 -45.58
CA LYS A 317 -34.78 22.63 -45.44
C LYS A 317 -34.13 22.66 -44.06
N LEU A 318 -33.84 23.85 -43.52
CA LEU A 318 -33.27 23.98 -42.18
C LEU A 318 -34.26 23.55 -41.08
N GLU A 319 -35.56 23.80 -41.25
CA GLU A 319 -36.59 23.31 -40.33
C GLU A 319 -36.71 21.77 -40.37
N ASP A 320 -36.63 21.15 -41.56
CA ASP A 320 -36.60 19.69 -41.72
C ASP A 320 -35.33 19.07 -41.11
N GLU A 321 -34.16 19.67 -41.32
CA GLU A 321 -32.89 19.23 -40.69
C GLU A 321 -32.96 19.35 -39.15
N ILE A 322 -33.49 20.45 -38.62
CA ILE A 322 -33.71 20.63 -37.18
C ILE A 322 -34.67 19.56 -36.63
N ASN A 323 -35.74 19.23 -37.35
CA ASN A 323 -36.70 18.21 -36.93
C ASN A 323 -36.09 16.79 -36.99
N ALA A 324 -35.28 16.48 -37.99
CA ALA A 324 -34.53 15.22 -38.06
C ALA A 324 -33.49 15.09 -36.93
N LEU A 325 -32.79 16.18 -36.58
CA LEU A 325 -31.85 16.22 -35.46
C LEU A 325 -32.56 16.05 -34.11
N ARG A 326 -33.74 16.66 -33.91
CA ARG A 326 -34.58 16.45 -32.72
C ARG A 326 -35.00 14.99 -32.57
N LEU A 327 -35.58 14.39 -33.62
CA LEU A 327 -36.01 12.99 -33.61
C LEU A 327 -34.86 12.02 -33.28
N ARG A 328 -33.64 12.32 -33.77
CA ARG A 328 -32.43 11.56 -33.43
C ARG A 328 -31.97 11.78 -32.00
N GLY A 329 -32.13 13.00 -31.46
CA GLY A 329 -31.92 13.31 -30.04
C GLY A 329 -32.87 12.52 -29.14
N ASP A 330 -34.16 12.52 -29.45
CA ASP A 330 -35.19 11.78 -28.72
C ASP A 330 -34.91 10.26 -28.74
N GLN A 331 -34.48 9.72 -29.90
CA GLN A 331 -34.07 8.33 -30.04
C GLN A 331 -32.85 7.97 -29.16
N LEU A 332 -31.83 8.83 -29.12
CA LEU A 332 -30.65 8.64 -28.28
C LEU A 332 -31.00 8.78 -26.78
N GLN A 333 -31.91 9.68 -26.40
CA GLN A 333 -32.42 9.81 -25.04
C GLN A 333 -33.22 8.58 -24.61
N GLY A 334 -34.01 7.98 -25.52
CA GLY A 334 -34.67 6.69 -25.33
C GLY A 334 -33.66 5.55 -25.12
N GLN A 335 -32.61 5.46 -25.93
CA GLN A 335 -31.55 4.47 -25.75
C GLN A 335 -30.79 4.65 -24.43
N LEU A 336 -30.46 5.89 -24.06
CA LEU A 336 -29.79 6.20 -22.79
C LEU A 336 -30.64 5.85 -21.57
N SER A 337 -31.95 6.10 -21.60
CA SER A 337 -32.85 5.77 -20.48
C SER A 337 -33.08 4.26 -20.33
N VAL A 338 -33.20 3.52 -21.44
CA VAL A 338 -33.20 2.04 -21.43
C VAL A 338 -31.85 1.48 -20.94
N SER A 339 -30.72 2.05 -21.38
CA SER A 339 -29.40 1.67 -20.90
C SER A 339 -29.26 1.92 -19.40
N THR A 340 -29.67 3.11 -18.92
CA THR A 340 -29.57 3.50 -17.50
C THR A 340 -30.38 2.56 -16.62
N THR A 341 -31.67 2.35 -16.93
CA THR A 341 -32.54 1.44 -16.17
C THR A 341 -32.05 -0.01 -16.18
N SER A 342 -31.42 -0.48 -17.27
CA SER A 342 -30.78 -1.80 -17.30
C SER A 342 -29.54 -1.88 -16.40
N THR A 343 -28.68 -0.85 -16.38
CA THR A 343 -27.52 -0.81 -15.49
C THR A 343 -27.90 -0.64 -14.02
N GLU A 344 -28.97 0.10 -13.71
CA GLU A 344 -29.53 0.19 -12.36
C GLU A 344 -30.11 -1.14 -11.89
N LYS A 345 -30.80 -1.87 -12.78
CA LYS A 345 -31.27 -3.24 -12.48
C LYS A 345 -30.09 -4.17 -12.16
N VAL A 346 -29.06 -4.21 -13.02
CA VAL A 346 -27.85 -5.02 -12.81
C VAL A 346 -27.13 -4.62 -11.51
N LYS A 347 -27.02 -3.33 -11.22
CA LYS A 347 -26.47 -2.82 -9.94
C LYS A 347 -27.28 -3.31 -8.74
N GLY A 348 -28.62 -3.33 -8.84
CA GLY A 348 -29.51 -3.86 -7.81
C GLY A 348 -29.40 -5.39 -7.63
N ASP A 349 -29.24 -6.14 -8.72
CA ASP A 349 -29.01 -7.59 -8.69
C ASP A 349 -27.64 -7.92 -8.05
N CYS A 350 -26.58 -7.19 -8.42
CA CYS A 350 -25.26 -7.31 -7.79
C CYS A 350 -25.27 -6.92 -6.31
N ALA A 351 -26.01 -5.88 -5.92
CA ALA A 351 -26.16 -5.48 -4.52
C ALA A 351 -26.83 -6.58 -3.69
N ARG A 352 -27.95 -7.14 -4.18
CA ARG A 352 -28.62 -8.29 -3.55
C ARG A 352 -27.71 -9.52 -3.45
N GLY A 353 -26.90 -9.78 -4.47
CA GLY A 353 -25.91 -10.87 -4.46
C GLY A 353 -24.84 -10.70 -3.38
N LEU A 354 -24.31 -9.47 -3.21
CA LEU A 354 -23.33 -9.15 -2.17
C LEU A 354 -23.93 -9.13 -0.76
N GLU A 355 -25.22 -8.81 -0.63
CA GLU A 355 -25.96 -8.88 0.63
C GLU A 355 -26.20 -10.34 1.04
N LYS A 356 -26.72 -11.18 0.13
CA LYS A 356 -26.87 -12.62 0.35
C LYS A 356 -25.54 -13.31 0.71
N LEU A 357 -24.45 -12.99 0.01
CA LEU A 357 -23.12 -13.51 0.35
C LEU A 357 -22.62 -13.04 1.73
N ARG A 358 -23.03 -11.86 2.20
CA ARG A 358 -22.69 -11.38 3.54
C ARG A 358 -23.43 -12.17 4.61
N ASP A 359 -24.72 -12.44 4.39
CA ASP A 359 -25.55 -13.23 5.30
C ASP A 359 -25.06 -14.69 5.36
N GLU A 360 -24.70 -15.27 4.21
CA GLU A 360 -24.10 -16.61 4.14
C GLU A 360 -22.79 -16.70 4.94
N HIS A 361 -21.84 -15.77 4.71
CA HIS A 361 -20.62 -15.72 5.52
C HIS A 361 -20.89 -15.42 7.01
N GLN A 362 -21.91 -14.62 7.34
CA GLN A 362 -22.27 -14.34 8.74
C GLN A 362 -22.81 -15.60 9.44
N VAL A 363 -23.56 -16.45 8.74
CA VAL A 363 -23.97 -17.77 9.24
C VAL A 363 -22.75 -18.69 9.42
N GLU A 364 -21.81 -18.73 8.47
CA GLU A 364 -20.58 -19.51 8.61
C GLU A 364 -19.71 -19.04 9.78
N ILE A 365 -19.53 -17.73 9.96
CA ILE A 365 -18.79 -17.14 11.10
C ILE A 365 -19.48 -17.52 12.42
N SER A 366 -20.80 -17.40 12.49
CA SER A 366 -21.58 -17.75 13.70
C SER A 366 -21.47 -19.24 14.03
N ARG A 367 -21.46 -20.11 13.01
CA ARG A 367 -21.23 -21.55 13.16
C ARG A 367 -19.80 -21.84 13.65
N LEU A 368 -18.78 -21.25 13.03
CA LEU A 368 -17.37 -21.44 13.43
C LEU A 368 -17.12 -20.94 14.86
N GLN A 369 -17.77 -19.86 15.29
CA GLN A 369 -17.75 -19.40 16.68
C GLN A 369 -18.40 -20.42 17.63
N GLN A 370 -19.53 -21.02 17.25
CA GLN A 370 -20.18 -22.09 18.04
C GLN A 370 -19.33 -23.36 18.10
N ASP A 371 -18.68 -23.75 17.00
CA ASP A 371 -17.80 -24.92 16.93
C ASP A 371 -16.51 -24.71 17.75
N HIS A 372 -15.91 -23.52 17.70
CA HIS A 372 -14.81 -23.14 18.60
C HIS A 372 -15.24 -23.14 20.08
N ALA A 373 -16.43 -22.62 20.40
CA ALA A 373 -16.94 -22.63 21.77
C ALA A 373 -17.14 -24.07 22.30
N ARG A 374 -17.72 -24.97 21.47
CA ARG A 374 -17.83 -26.40 21.78
C ARG A 374 -16.46 -27.02 22.06
N ALA A 375 -15.49 -26.85 21.16
CA ALA A 375 -14.15 -27.40 21.32
C ALA A 375 -13.42 -26.89 22.58
N ILE A 376 -13.67 -25.64 22.99
CA ILE A 376 -13.13 -25.07 24.25
C ILE A 376 -13.76 -25.73 25.48
N GLU A 377 -15.08 -25.95 25.51
CA GLU A 377 -15.73 -26.64 26.64
C GLU A 377 -15.39 -28.14 26.69
N GLU A 378 -15.26 -28.81 25.54
CA GLU A 378 -14.77 -30.19 25.45
C GLU A 378 -13.31 -30.30 25.96
N LEU A 379 -12.44 -29.35 25.60
CA LEU A 379 -11.08 -29.28 26.11
C LEU A 379 -11.07 -29.05 27.63
N LYS A 380 -11.86 -28.11 28.16
CA LYS A 380 -12.01 -27.90 29.61
C LYS A 380 -12.52 -29.15 30.33
N ALA A 381 -13.51 -29.84 29.76
CA ALA A 381 -14.06 -31.07 30.33
C ALA A 381 -13.01 -32.20 30.39
N SER A 382 -12.25 -32.39 29.31
CA SER A 382 -11.15 -33.38 29.29
C SER A 382 -10.02 -33.02 30.25
N GLN A 383 -9.63 -31.74 30.35
CA GLN A 383 -8.64 -31.26 31.32
C GLN A 383 -9.11 -31.45 32.76
N ASN A 384 -10.37 -31.12 33.08
CA ASN A 384 -10.95 -31.32 34.41
C ASN A 384 -11.01 -32.82 34.76
N SER A 385 -11.39 -33.68 33.82
CA SER A 385 -11.39 -35.14 34.00
C SER A 385 -9.98 -35.67 34.27
N HIS A 386 -8.98 -35.22 33.51
CA HIS A 386 -7.58 -35.59 33.74
C HIS A 386 -7.05 -35.09 35.09
N LEU A 387 -7.39 -33.85 35.49
CA LEU A 387 -7.06 -33.32 36.82
C LEU A 387 -7.76 -34.08 37.96
N GLU A 388 -8.97 -34.60 37.75
CA GLU A 388 -9.61 -35.52 38.69
C GLU A 388 -8.90 -36.87 38.77
N CYS A 389 -8.48 -37.44 37.64
CA CYS A 389 -7.68 -38.67 37.63
C CYS A 389 -6.37 -38.49 38.38
N LEU A 390 -5.63 -37.41 38.11
CA LEU A 390 -4.38 -37.07 38.82
C LEU A 390 -4.62 -36.83 40.32
N LYS A 391 -5.73 -36.20 40.72
CA LYS A 391 -6.08 -36.06 42.15
C LYS A 391 -6.37 -37.41 42.81
N LYS A 392 -7.12 -38.30 42.13
CA LYS A 392 -7.43 -39.66 42.62
C LYS A 392 -6.16 -40.52 42.73
N GLU A 393 -5.28 -40.43 41.75
CA GLU A 393 -3.97 -41.10 41.75
C GLU A 393 -3.05 -40.54 42.84
N THR A 394 -2.95 -39.22 42.99
CA THR A 394 -2.16 -38.58 44.07
C THR A 394 -2.67 -39.01 45.44
N ALA A 395 -3.99 -39.07 45.66
CA ALA A 395 -4.57 -39.56 46.90
C ALA A 395 -4.31 -41.07 47.14
N ALA A 396 -4.33 -41.89 46.08
CA ALA A 396 -3.98 -43.31 46.16
C ALA A 396 -2.48 -43.52 46.47
N LEU A 397 -1.60 -42.74 45.87
CA LEU A 397 -0.16 -42.74 46.14
C LEU A 397 0.15 -42.22 47.55
N GLN A 398 -0.52 -41.15 48.00
CA GLN A 398 -0.39 -40.64 49.37
C GLN A 398 -0.86 -41.68 50.38
N THR A 399 -2.06 -42.26 50.24
CA THR A 399 -2.57 -43.27 51.17
C THR A 399 -1.71 -44.54 51.17
N ARG A 400 -1.19 -44.98 50.01
CA ARG A 400 -0.21 -46.06 49.93
C ARG A 400 1.12 -45.71 50.61
N GLY A 401 1.59 -44.47 50.47
CA GLY A 401 2.77 -43.95 51.14
C GLY A 401 2.61 -43.89 52.66
N GLU A 402 1.46 -43.41 53.14
CA GLU A 402 1.09 -43.41 54.56
C GLU A 402 0.98 -44.84 55.12
N GLN A 403 0.37 -45.77 54.37
CA GLN A 403 0.31 -47.19 54.76
C GLN A 403 1.70 -47.82 54.83
N SER A 404 2.55 -47.59 53.82
CA SER A 404 3.93 -48.08 53.80
C SER A 404 4.78 -47.46 54.93
N SER A 405 4.55 -46.18 55.25
CA SER A 405 5.21 -45.49 56.37
C SER A 405 4.77 -46.06 57.71
N ARG A 406 3.46 -46.28 57.92
CA ARG A 406 2.92 -46.94 59.12
C ARG A 406 3.44 -48.38 59.27
N GLN A 407 3.54 -49.14 58.17
CA GLN A 407 4.13 -50.48 58.18
C GLN A 407 5.64 -50.45 58.53
N ALA A 408 6.39 -49.49 57.97
CA ALA A 408 7.80 -49.31 58.31
C ALA A 408 7.99 -48.89 59.78
N LEU A 409 7.12 -48.03 60.31
CA LEU A 409 7.12 -47.65 61.73
C LEU A 409 6.81 -48.85 62.64
N LEU A 410 5.78 -49.65 62.34
CA LEU A 410 5.47 -50.87 63.09
C LEU A 410 6.62 -51.88 63.05
N ALA A 411 7.27 -52.06 61.91
CA ALA A 411 8.45 -52.93 61.79
C ALA A 411 9.69 -52.36 62.54
N LEU A 412 9.79 -51.04 62.67
CA LEU A 412 10.82 -50.40 63.51
C LEU A 412 10.49 -50.53 65.01
N GLU A 413 9.22 -50.42 65.41
CA GLU A 413 8.79 -50.72 66.79
C GLU A 413 9.02 -52.18 67.17
N GLU A 414 8.74 -53.13 66.26
CA GLU A 414 8.99 -54.55 66.50
C GLU A 414 10.49 -54.83 66.64
N ARG A 415 11.33 -54.24 65.78
CA ARG A 415 12.80 -54.26 65.92
C ARG A 415 13.30 -53.59 67.20
N HIS A 416 12.60 -52.56 67.68
CA HIS A 416 12.89 -51.91 68.97
C HIS A 416 12.56 -52.85 70.13
N ARG A 417 11.37 -53.44 70.15
CA ARG A 417 10.96 -54.46 71.12
C ARG A 417 11.93 -55.65 71.13
N ASP A 418 12.44 -56.06 69.97
CA ASP A 418 13.49 -57.09 69.87
C ASP A 418 14.86 -56.63 70.38
N ALA A 419 15.22 -55.36 70.20
CA ALA A 419 16.41 -54.79 70.80
C ALA A 419 16.28 -54.70 72.33
N GLU A 420 15.11 -54.33 72.84
CA GLU A 420 14.78 -54.29 74.28
C GLU A 420 14.76 -55.70 74.90
N ARG A 421 14.15 -56.69 74.23
CA ARG A 421 14.20 -58.10 74.66
C ARG A 421 15.65 -58.57 74.81
N ARG A 422 16.49 -58.36 73.78
CA ARG A 422 17.91 -58.71 73.82
C ARG A 422 18.69 -57.89 74.86
N ALA A 423 18.38 -56.61 75.06
CA ALA A 423 19.01 -55.78 76.08
C ALA A 423 18.68 -56.26 77.51
N ASN A 424 17.44 -56.73 77.73
CA ASN A 424 17.05 -57.36 78.99
C ASN A 424 17.75 -58.73 79.16
N GLU A 425 17.82 -59.58 78.13
CA GLU A 425 18.64 -60.81 78.18
C GLU A 425 20.11 -60.52 78.54
N TRP A 426 20.70 -59.47 77.98
CA TRP A 426 22.06 -59.04 78.31
C TRP A 426 22.18 -58.53 79.75
N LYS A 427 21.18 -57.80 80.26
CA LYS A 427 21.09 -57.33 81.65
C LYS A 427 20.94 -58.49 82.64
N ASP A 428 20.14 -59.49 82.30
CA ASP A 428 19.92 -60.67 83.13
C ASP A 428 21.17 -61.55 83.14
N ARG A 429 21.81 -61.77 81.98
CA ARG A 429 23.16 -62.39 81.90
C ARG A 429 24.20 -61.61 82.68
N ALA A 430 24.20 -60.28 82.63
CA ALA A 430 25.12 -59.46 83.41
C ALA A 430 24.88 -59.57 84.92
N SER A 431 23.60 -59.70 85.33
CA SER A 431 23.20 -59.91 86.73
C SER A 431 23.59 -61.31 87.22
N GLN A 432 23.43 -62.33 86.37
CA GLN A 432 23.91 -63.68 86.65
C GLN A 432 25.44 -63.72 86.78
N ASN A 433 26.18 -63.14 85.83
CA ASN A 433 27.64 -62.99 85.90
C ASN A 433 28.09 -62.22 87.17
N ALA A 434 27.28 -61.27 87.66
CA ALA A 434 27.56 -60.57 88.92
C ALA A 434 27.34 -61.48 90.14
N SER A 435 26.28 -62.30 90.14
CA SER A 435 26.04 -63.32 91.18
C SER A 435 27.16 -64.36 91.21
N GLU A 436 27.55 -64.89 90.05
CA GLU A 436 28.66 -65.84 89.89
C GLU A 436 30.00 -65.23 90.35
N ARG A 437 30.20 -63.92 90.16
CA ARG A 437 31.37 -63.20 90.71
C ARG A 437 31.34 -63.03 92.22
N GLU A 438 30.16 -62.78 92.83
CA GLU A 438 30.04 -62.74 94.29
C GLU A 438 30.18 -64.14 94.92
N GLU A 439 29.73 -65.18 94.22
CA GLU A 439 29.97 -66.58 94.62
C GLU A 439 31.45 -66.96 94.47
N ALA A 440 32.11 -66.57 93.38
CA ALA A 440 33.56 -66.69 93.23
C ALA A 440 34.34 -65.90 94.30
N LYS A 441 33.87 -64.73 94.73
CA LYS A 441 34.44 -64.00 95.88
C LYS A 441 34.25 -64.72 97.21
N ARG A 442 33.08 -65.32 97.47
CA ARG A 442 32.84 -66.14 98.68
C ARG A 442 33.75 -67.37 98.70
N ASN A 443 33.92 -68.02 97.55
CA ASN A 443 34.85 -69.14 97.41
C ASN A 443 36.30 -68.67 97.59
N SER A 444 36.69 -67.52 97.01
CA SER A 444 38.01 -66.91 97.21
C SER A 444 38.28 -66.59 98.68
N SER A 445 37.33 -65.98 99.40
CA SER A 445 37.49 -65.67 100.82
C SER A 445 37.48 -66.93 101.70
N HIS A 446 36.77 -67.99 101.31
CA HIS A 446 36.88 -69.30 101.93
C HIS A 446 38.28 -69.89 101.75
N PHE A 447 38.88 -69.76 100.55
CA PHE A 447 40.25 -70.16 100.28
C PHE A 447 41.27 -69.30 101.06
N GLU A 448 41.11 -67.98 101.09
CA GLU A 448 41.96 -67.08 101.90
C GLU A 448 41.89 -67.42 103.39
N ASN A 449 40.70 -67.70 103.93
CA ASN A 449 40.54 -68.14 105.33
C ASN A 449 41.24 -69.49 105.59
N THR A 450 41.20 -70.45 104.66
CA THR A 450 41.96 -71.70 104.80
C THR A 450 43.47 -71.51 104.62
N VAL A 451 43.91 -70.58 103.77
CA VAL A 451 45.33 -70.19 103.63
C VAL A 451 45.82 -69.54 104.92
N GLN A 452 45.06 -68.61 105.52
CA GLN A 452 45.40 -68.01 106.82
C GLN A 452 45.45 -69.05 107.96
N ALA A 453 44.52 -70.02 107.97
CA ALA A 453 44.55 -71.12 108.94
C ALA A 453 45.76 -72.06 108.77
N LEU A 454 46.27 -72.23 107.55
CA LEU A 454 47.51 -72.96 107.28
C LEU A 454 48.75 -72.12 107.62
N GLN A 455 48.73 -70.81 107.33
CA GLN A 455 49.79 -69.87 107.69
C GLN A 455 50.00 -69.84 109.21
N GLY A 456 48.93 -69.67 110.01
CA GLY A 456 49.02 -69.67 111.46
C GLY A 456 49.54 -70.98 112.07
N ARG A 457 49.38 -72.13 111.37
CA ARG A 457 49.98 -73.42 111.75
C ARG A 457 51.47 -73.51 111.37
N LEU A 458 51.87 -72.92 110.25
CA LEU A 458 53.27 -72.81 109.84
C LEU A 458 54.03 -71.92 110.84
N ASP A 459 53.50 -70.74 111.14
CA ASP A 459 54.07 -69.75 112.05
C ASP A 459 54.17 -70.27 113.50
N ALA A 460 53.34 -71.24 113.89
CA ALA A 460 53.49 -71.97 115.16
C ALA A 460 54.66 -72.97 115.09
N SER A 461 54.70 -73.82 114.06
CA SER A 461 55.76 -74.82 113.87
C SER A 461 57.16 -74.21 113.71
N GLU A 462 57.28 -72.98 113.18
CA GLU A 462 58.57 -72.29 113.08
C GLU A 462 59.06 -71.76 114.44
N ARG A 463 58.15 -71.33 115.33
CA ARG A 463 58.51 -70.91 116.70
C ARG A 463 58.99 -72.08 117.55
N ASP A 464 58.34 -73.24 117.46
CA ASP A 464 58.80 -74.45 118.17
C ASP A 464 60.19 -74.92 117.67
N LYS A 465 60.43 -74.81 116.36
CA LYS A 465 61.73 -75.07 115.73
C LYS A 465 62.82 -74.09 116.21
N GLN A 466 62.49 -72.81 116.40
CA GLN A 466 63.42 -71.81 116.93
C GLN A 466 63.79 -72.09 118.40
N ASN A 467 62.81 -72.42 119.24
CA ASN A 467 63.05 -72.80 120.65
C ASN A 467 64.02 -73.98 120.78
N LEU A 468 63.89 -75.00 119.93
CA LEU A 468 64.80 -76.16 119.89
C LEU A 468 66.22 -75.78 119.42
N ILE A 469 66.37 -74.79 118.53
CA ILE A 469 67.68 -74.30 118.07
C ILE A 469 68.40 -73.52 119.16
N GLU A 470 67.68 -72.71 119.95
CA GLU A 470 68.25 -72.00 121.10
C GLU A 470 68.73 -72.97 122.20
N GLN A 471 67.95 -74.01 122.51
CA GLN A 471 68.35 -75.08 123.44
C GLN A 471 69.57 -75.88 122.94
N ALA A 472 69.68 -76.12 121.64
CA ALA A 472 70.86 -76.77 121.05
C ALA A 472 72.12 -75.86 121.04
N ARG A 473 71.95 -74.54 121.15
CA ARG A 473 73.07 -73.57 121.19
C ARG A 473 73.71 -73.46 122.57
N SER A 474 72.91 -73.44 123.64
CA SER A 474 73.45 -73.35 125.02
C SER A 474 74.32 -74.56 125.37
N ALA A 475 73.79 -75.79 125.21
CA ALA A 475 74.53 -77.03 125.48
C ALA A 475 75.82 -77.18 124.65
N ARG A 476 75.85 -76.58 123.44
CA ARG A 476 77.03 -76.59 122.57
C ARG A 476 78.15 -75.65 123.04
N LEU A 477 77.82 -74.55 123.73
CA LEU A 477 78.81 -73.59 124.22
C LEU A 477 79.58 -74.13 125.44
N GLU A 478 78.89 -74.76 126.39
CA GLU A 478 79.51 -75.37 127.57
C GLU A 478 80.53 -76.45 127.18
N LEU A 479 80.16 -77.32 126.25
CA LEU A 479 81.00 -78.41 125.75
C LEU A 479 82.21 -77.89 124.94
N GLN A 480 82.07 -76.74 124.26
CA GLN A 480 83.16 -76.08 123.53
C GLN A 480 84.18 -75.39 124.47
N GLN A 481 83.79 -75.03 125.69
CA GLN A 481 84.66 -74.36 126.66
C GLN A 481 85.60 -75.35 127.37
N LEU A 482 85.13 -76.55 127.70
CA LEU A 482 85.97 -77.63 128.25
C LEU A 482 87.04 -78.11 127.26
N LEU A 483 86.69 -78.25 125.98
CA LEU A 483 87.59 -78.73 124.93
C LEU A 483 88.77 -77.78 124.62
N ARG A 484 88.65 -76.48 124.92
CA ARG A 484 89.74 -75.50 124.73
C ARG A 484 90.87 -75.65 125.75
N ASN A 485 90.55 -75.97 127.00
CA ASN A 485 91.54 -76.06 128.06
C ASN A 485 92.49 -77.24 127.79
N ALA A 486 91.95 -78.42 127.49
CA ALA A 486 92.73 -79.62 127.16
C ALA A 486 93.54 -79.53 125.85
N GLN A 487 93.31 -78.53 124.99
CA GLN A 487 94.04 -78.36 123.72
C GLN A 487 95.26 -77.44 123.80
N ASN A 488 95.44 -76.70 124.89
CA ASN A 488 96.57 -75.79 125.04
C ASN A 488 97.81 -76.52 125.59
N ASP A 489 97.63 -77.29 126.66
CA ASP A 489 98.71 -78.00 127.36
C ASP A 489 99.45 -78.96 126.40
N ALA A 490 98.71 -79.71 125.58
CA ALA A 490 99.25 -80.68 124.63
C ALA A 490 99.98 -80.10 123.41
N ARG A 491 99.99 -78.76 123.22
CA ARG A 491 100.70 -78.11 122.10
C ARG A 491 102.11 -77.67 122.47
N GLN A 492 102.33 -77.26 123.71
CA GLN A 492 103.56 -76.59 124.12
C GLN A 492 104.78 -77.51 124.10
N GLU A 493 104.58 -78.82 124.28
CA GLU A 493 105.64 -79.84 124.16
C GLU A 493 106.04 -80.14 122.69
N THR A 494 105.12 -79.94 121.74
CA THR A 494 105.34 -80.35 120.33
C THR A 494 106.15 -79.36 119.49
N ASP A 495 106.14 -78.07 119.83
CA ASP A 495 106.79 -77.04 119.01
C ASP A 495 108.31 -76.90 119.28
N ILE A 496 108.80 -77.32 120.46
CA ILE A 496 110.25 -77.29 120.78
C ILE A 496 111.02 -78.26 119.87
N ALA A 497 110.53 -79.51 119.75
CA ALA A 497 111.12 -80.54 118.88
C ALA A 497 111.09 -80.19 117.37
N ARG A 498 110.31 -79.17 116.99
CA ARG A 498 110.11 -78.76 115.58
C ARG A 498 111.13 -77.72 115.11
N GLN A 499 111.65 -76.89 116.00
CA GLN A 499 112.56 -75.79 115.63
C GLN A 499 113.95 -76.27 115.21
N GLU A 500 114.49 -77.32 115.84
CA GLU A 500 115.81 -77.88 115.52
C GLU A 500 115.85 -78.49 114.10
N ALA A 501 114.75 -79.08 113.64
CA ALA A 501 114.65 -79.69 112.32
C ALA A 501 114.68 -78.66 111.17
N GLN A 502 114.11 -77.47 111.38
CA GLN A 502 113.89 -76.51 110.29
C GLN A 502 115.13 -75.69 109.90
N GLN A 503 116.10 -75.50 110.81
CA GLN A 503 117.34 -74.78 110.48
C GLN A 503 118.16 -75.48 109.38
N ARG A 504 118.17 -76.83 109.36
CA ARG A 504 118.91 -77.63 108.36
C ARG A 504 118.36 -77.51 106.94
N HIS A 505 117.07 -77.19 106.78
CA HIS A 505 116.44 -77.11 105.45
C HIS A 505 116.70 -75.77 104.75
N LYS A 506 117.06 -74.72 105.51
CA LYS A 506 117.19 -73.34 104.99
C LYS A 506 118.39 -73.17 104.05
N VAL A 507 119.50 -73.83 104.33
CA VAL A 507 120.78 -73.69 103.59
C VAL A 507 120.69 -74.19 102.14
N LEU A 508 119.77 -75.10 101.82
CA LEU A 508 119.70 -75.80 100.53
C LEU A 508 118.68 -75.22 99.52
N GLN A 509 118.01 -74.11 99.83
CA GLN A 509 117.07 -73.46 98.89
C GLN A 509 117.50 -72.08 98.40
N ASP A 510 118.44 -71.40 99.08
CA ASP A 510 118.88 -70.05 98.71
C ASP A 510 119.64 -70.01 97.36
N GLU A 511 120.15 -71.14 96.86
CA GLU A 511 120.96 -71.19 95.62
C GLU A 511 120.16 -71.26 94.31
N ASN A 512 118.95 -71.85 94.29
CA ASN A 512 118.38 -72.37 93.04
C ASN A 512 117.33 -71.45 92.36
N ALA A 513 116.57 -70.66 93.13
CA ALA A 513 115.47 -69.84 92.58
C ALA A 513 115.92 -68.48 92.01
N ALA A 514 117.12 -68.00 92.39
CA ALA A 514 117.67 -66.70 92.02
C ALA A 514 117.81 -66.46 90.50
N LEU A 515 117.76 -67.52 89.68
CA LEU A 515 117.80 -67.45 88.22
C LEU A 515 116.46 -67.04 87.58
N ARG A 516 115.31 -67.31 88.22
CA ARG A 516 113.99 -66.96 87.66
C ARG A 516 113.61 -65.49 87.83
N GLN A 517 114.26 -64.78 88.75
CA GLN A 517 113.96 -63.38 89.06
C GLN A 517 114.53 -62.36 88.05
N ARG A 518 114.95 -62.82 86.85
CA ARG A 518 115.82 -62.04 85.94
C ARG A 518 115.37 -61.94 84.47
N LEU A 519 114.26 -62.56 84.06
CA LEU A 519 113.83 -62.57 82.65
C LEU A 519 112.45 -61.95 82.38
N ASP A 520 111.42 -62.21 83.19
CA ASP A 520 110.07 -61.66 82.92
C ASP A 520 109.96 -60.15 83.21
N ASN A 521 111.02 -59.52 83.72
CA ASN A 521 111.17 -58.08 83.92
C ASN A 521 111.48 -57.32 82.60
N LEU A 522 110.80 -57.70 81.49
CA LEU A 522 111.10 -57.17 80.15
C LEU A 522 109.91 -56.98 79.19
N GLN A 523 108.69 -57.41 79.54
CA GLN A 523 107.49 -57.00 78.78
C GLN A 523 106.33 -56.62 79.70
N ASP A 524 106.71 -55.80 80.66
CA ASP A 524 105.86 -55.14 81.61
C ASP A 524 104.86 -54.20 80.92
N GLN A 525 103.59 -54.38 81.31
CA GLN A 525 102.61 -53.31 81.55
C GLN A 525 102.00 -52.54 80.36
N LEU A 526 100.76 -52.88 79.98
CA LEU A 526 99.47 -52.52 80.64
C LEU A 526 98.89 -51.17 80.17
N LYS A 527 97.93 -51.27 79.24
CA LYS A 527 96.65 -50.53 79.28
C LYS A 527 95.56 -51.39 78.64
N ARG A 528 94.36 -51.42 79.25
CA ARG A 528 93.33 -52.49 79.08
C ARG A 528 92.08 -51.99 78.33
N LEU A 529 91.20 -52.91 77.91
CA LEU A 529 90.04 -52.72 77.01
C LEU A 529 88.77 -53.47 77.48
N ARG A 530 87.62 -53.16 76.85
CA ARG A 530 86.28 -53.87 76.81
C ARG A 530 85.30 -53.71 78.01
N ALA A 531 84.01 -54.12 77.91
CA ALA A 531 82.88 -53.67 77.02
C ALA A 531 81.60 -54.57 77.07
N GLN A 532 80.39 -53.97 77.26
CA GLN A 532 79.03 -54.35 76.76
C GLN A 532 78.35 -55.72 77.11
N PRO A 533 77.04 -55.98 76.80
CA PRO A 533 75.86 -55.16 76.35
C PRO A 533 74.62 -55.35 77.32
N PRO A 534 73.33 -55.72 76.97
CA PRO A 534 72.33 -55.36 75.89
C PRO A 534 70.85 -55.04 76.32
N LYS A 535 70.05 -54.33 75.47
CA LYS A 535 68.53 -54.33 75.34
C LYS A 535 67.66 -53.83 76.55
N ALA A 536 66.31 -53.65 76.53
CA ALA A 536 65.23 -53.19 75.59
C ALA A 536 63.89 -52.99 76.43
N ALA A 537 62.62 -52.73 76.00
CA ALA A 537 61.87 -52.59 74.72
C ALA A 537 60.45 -51.92 74.89
N GLN A 538 59.89 -51.30 73.83
CA GLN A 538 58.43 -51.07 73.46
C GLN A 538 57.43 -50.26 74.37
N PRO A 539 56.25 -49.74 73.86
CA PRO A 539 55.84 -49.26 72.49
C PRO A 539 54.82 -48.03 72.36
N GLN A 540 54.54 -47.56 71.11
CA GLN A 540 53.35 -46.79 70.56
C GLN A 540 53.09 -45.28 70.97
N GLY A 541 52.37 -44.38 70.23
CA GLY A 541 51.60 -44.38 68.93
C GLY A 541 51.20 -42.94 68.40
N THR A 542 50.45 -42.76 67.28
CA THR A 542 50.29 -41.49 66.47
C THR A 542 48.87 -41.15 65.91
N TRP A 543 48.62 -39.95 65.29
CA TRP A 543 47.81 -39.63 64.03
C TRP A 543 47.36 -38.12 63.85
N GLN A 544 46.85 -37.70 62.65
CA GLN A 544 46.54 -36.29 62.19
C GLN A 544 45.53 -36.22 60.98
N PRO A 545 44.78 -35.11 60.68
CA PRO A 545 44.64 -34.57 59.28
C PRO A 545 44.27 -33.04 59.07
N ASN A 546 43.94 -32.65 57.81
CA ASN A 546 43.73 -31.30 57.17
C ASN A 546 42.24 -30.80 57.11
N GLN A 547 41.78 -29.68 56.45
CA GLN A 547 42.21 -28.32 55.98
C GLN A 547 41.39 -27.88 54.70
N THR A 548 41.21 -26.57 54.36
CA THR A 548 40.10 -26.06 53.48
C THR A 548 40.34 -24.92 52.44
N ASP A 549 39.62 -24.99 51.30
CA ASP A 549 38.95 -23.98 50.39
C ASP A 549 39.57 -22.68 49.80
N SER A 550 38.90 -22.09 48.77
CA SER A 550 39.31 -20.84 48.08
C SER A 550 38.27 -20.03 47.23
N ARG A 551 38.34 -18.68 47.38
CA ARG A 551 38.08 -17.57 46.41
C ARG A 551 36.64 -17.10 46.01
N LYS A 552 36.59 -15.97 45.25
CA LYS A 552 35.48 -14.97 45.11
C LYS A 552 35.27 -14.42 43.68
N GLY A 553 34.04 -13.98 43.36
CA GLY A 553 33.67 -12.77 42.56
C GLY A 553 33.72 -12.84 41.00
N GLY A 554 33.06 -11.95 40.23
CA GLY A 554 31.97 -11.00 40.55
C GLY A 554 31.83 -9.73 39.63
N ARG A 555 30.60 -9.38 39.19
CA ARG A 555 30.12 -8.12 38.50
C ARG A 555 30.76 -7.79 37.11
N HIS A 556 30.24 -6.91 36.23
CA HIS A 556 29.17 -5.87 36.30
C HIS A 556 28.31 -5.78 34.98
N GLU A 557 27.76 -4.61 34.58
CA GLU A 557 26.54 -4.46 33.72
C GLU A 557 26.67 -3.49 32.50
N PHE A 558 25.58 -3.42 31.68
CA PHE A 558 25.12 -2.36 30.73
C PHE A 558 25.82 -2.11 29.38
N SER A 559 25.07 -2.19 28.25
CA SER A 559 24.35 -1.05 27.63
C SER A 559 23.67 -1.40 26.27
N ASN A 560 22.79 -0.54 25.76
CA ASN A 560 21.99 -0.73 24.52
C ASN A 560 22.67 -0.17 23.26
N GLN A 561 22.43 -0.78 22.08
CA GLN A 561 22.54 -0.09 20.78
C GLN A 561 21.73 -0.80 19.66
N ASP A 562 20.48 -0.40 19.49
CA ASP A 562 19.57 -0.93 18.45
C ASP A 562 19.67 -0.20 17.09
N CYS A 563 18.90 -0.65 16.09
CA CYS A 563 18.61 0.00 14.78
C CYS A 563 19.34 -0.45 13.50
N HIS A 564 19.90 -1.67 13.40
CA HIS A 564 20.38 -2.22 12.11
C HIS A 564 20.10 -3.72 11.89
N GLU A 565 19.17 -4.32 12.64
CA GLU A 565 19.03 -5.78 12.71
C GLU A 565 18.39 -6.44 11.47
N ASN A 566 17.24 -5.96 10.98
CA ASN A 566 16.39 -6.77 10.08
C ASN A 566 17.05 -7.25 8.77
N ASP A 567 17.77 -6.38 8.05
CA ASP A 567 18.49 -6.81 6.83
C ASP A 567 19.69 -7.71 7.14
N LYS A 568 20.39 -7.45 8.27
CA LYS A 568 21.45 -8.35 8.75
C LYS A 568 20.90 -9.71 9.11
N VAL A 569 19.76 -9.80 9.79
CA VAL A 569 19.08 -11.04 10.16
C VAL A 569 18.68 -11.83 8.90
N ILE A 570 18.19 -11.19 7.85
CA ILE A 570 17.83 -11.87 6.59
C ILE A 570 19.06 -12.49 5.91
N ASP A 571 20.18 -11.77 5.82
CA ASP A 571 21.40 -12.32 5.19
C ASP A 571 22.20 -13.25 6.13
N GLN A 572 22.11 -13.09 7.46
CA GLN A 572 22.56 -14.07 8.46
C GLN A 572 21.76 -15.37 8.36
N LEU A 573 20.43 -15.33 8.20
CA LEU A 573 19.63 -16.53 7.96
C LEU A 573 20.01 -17.18 6.62
N ARG A 574 20.27 -16.40 5.56
CA ARG A 574 20.73 -16.94 4.27
C ARG A 574 22.16 -17.48 4.29
N SER A 575 23.03 -17.03 5.19
CA SER A 575 24.37 -17.60 5.38
C SER A 575 24.31 -18.84 6.28
N ALA A 576 23.56 -18.79 7.38
CA ALA A 576 23.32 -19.92 8.29
C ALA A 576 22.64 -21.10 7.58
N LEU A 577 21.66 -20.86 6.71
CA LEU A 577 21.00 -21.93 5.94
C LEU A 577 21.99 -22.57 4.94
N ARG A 578 22.84 -21.76 4.28
CA ARG A 578 23.93 -22.26 3.42
C ARG A 578 25.06 -22.94 4.19
N GLN A 579 25.27 -22.60 5.46
CA GLN A 579 26.17 -23.33 6.35
C GLN A 579 25.55 -24.67 6.77
N LYS A 580 24.28 -24.71 7.15
CA LYS A 580 23.58 -25.95 7.52
C LYS A 580 23.43 -26.91 6.33
N ASP A 581 23.20 -26.43 5.11
CA ASP A 581 23.26 -27.27 3.90
C ASP A 581 24.66 -27.91 3.70
N ARG A 582 25.76 -27.21 4.07
CA ARG A 582 27.13 -27.77 4.04
C ARG A 582 27.38 -28.77 5.17
N GLU A 583 26.93 -28.47 6.38
CA GLU A 583 27.03 -29.39 7.53
C GLU A 583 26.24 -30.69 7.27
N ILE A 584 25.04 -30.59 6.68
CA ILE A 584 24.24 -31.75 6.25
C ILE A 584 24.98 -32.56 5.17
N ALA A 585 25.58 -31.91 4.18
CA ALA A 585 26.37 -32.60 3.15
C ALA A 585 27.60 -33.31 3.76
N LEU A 586 28.28 -32.68 4.73
CA LEU A 586 29.41 -33.28 5.43
C LEU A 586 28.98 -34.48 6.27
N LEU A 587 27.89 -34.37 7.04
CA LEU A 587 27.31 -35.47 7.82
C LEU A 587 26.86 -36.63 6.94
N GLN A 588 26.25 -36.35 5.78
CA GLN A 588 25.90 -37.39 4.80
C GLN A 588 27.14 -38.10 4.26
N GLN A 589 28.23 -37.37 4.01
CA GLN A 589 29.51 -37.95 3.59
C GLN A 589 30.16 -38.80 4.70
N THR A 590 30.14 -38.34 5.96
CA THR A 590 30.65 -39.08 7.13
C THR A 590 29.84 -40.34 7.38
N VAL A 591 28.51 -40.26 7.44
CA VAL A 591 27.63 -41.44 7.63
C VAL A 591 27.77 -42.44 6.48
N HIS A 592 27.92 -41.98 5.24
CA HIS A 592 28.20 -42.87 4.11
C HIS A 592 29.56 -43.56 4.25
N ARG A 593 30.60 -42.82 4.67
CA ARG A 593 31.94 -43.36 4.93
C ARG A 593 31.94 -44.37 6.07
N GLU A 594 31.36 -44.06 7.22
CA GLU A 594 31.25 -44.98 8.36
C GLU A 594 30.43 -46.23 7.99
N CYS A 595 29.35 -46.08 7.23
CA CYS A 595 28.57 -47.22 6.73
C CYS A 595 29.43 -48.12 5.83
N MET A 596 30.27 -47.56 4.95
CA MET A 596 31.22 -48.32 4.12
C MET A 596 32.32 -48.99 4.95
N GLU A 597 32.92 -48.27 5.91
CA GLU A 597 33.98 -48.81 6.79
C GLU A 597 33.44 -49.93 7.71
N ARG A 598 32.22 -49.76 8.26
CA ARG A 598 31.53 -50.74 9.10
C ARG A 598 31.02 -51.95 8.30
N THR A 599 30.57 -51.74 7.05
CA THR A 599 30.28 -52.84 6.11
C THR A 599 31.55 -53.63 5.80
N SER A 600 32.65 -52.95 5.47
CA SER A 600 33.96 -53.58 5.23
C SER A 600 34.52 -54.31 6.47
N LEU A 601 34.19 -53.84 7.67
CA LEU A 601 34.53 -54.52 8.93
C LEU A 601 33.68 -55.78 9.13
N LEU A 602 32.36 -55.72 8.93
CA LEU A 602 31.46 -56.86 9.01
C LEU A 602 31.79 -57.93 7.96
N GLU A 603 32.14 -57.52 6.75
CA GLU A 603 32.58 -58.41 5.66
C GLU A 603 33.91 -59.11 5.99
N ARG A 604 34.85 -58.39 6.63
CA ARG A 604 36.06 -59.00 7.23
C ARG A 604 35.75 -59.93 8.39
N MET A 605 34.82 -59.59 9.29
CA MET A 605 34.44 -60.47 10.40
C MET A 605 33.77 -61.77 9.92
N ARG A 606 33.00 -61.71 8.82
CA ARG A 606 32.47 -62.90 8.12
C ARG A 606 33.59 -63.73 7.51
N SER A 607 34.56 -63.10 6.82
CA SER A 607 35.68 -63.85 6.20
C SER A 607 36.63 -64.51 7.21
N VAL A 608 36.68 -64.01 8.45
CA VAL A 608 37.49 -64.55 9.55
C VAL A 608 36.72 -65.58 10.42
N LYS A 609 35.47 -65.95 10.06
CA LYS A 609 34.64 -66.96 10.77
C LYS A 609 34.42 -66.67 12.27
N VAL A 610 34.18 -65.41 12.64
CA VAL A 610 33.95 -64.99 14.05
C VAL A 610 32.45 -64.90 14.42
N LEU A 611 31.54 -65.21 13.49
CA LEU A 611 30.09 -65.24 13.73
C LEU A 611 29.45 -66.55 13.22
N PRO A 612 28.42 -67.11 13.89
CA PRO A 612 27.75 -68.33 13.45
C PRO A 612 26.99 -68.16 12.12
N GLU A 613 26.91 -69.24 11.34
CA GLU A 613 26.08 -69.33 10.15
C GLU A 613 24.60 -69.54 10.55
N ILE A 614 23.79 -68.48 10.48
CA ILE A 614 22.33 -68.59 10.65
C ILE A 614 21.74 -69.14 9.34
N GLY A 615 21.42 -70.43 9.32
CA GLY A 615 20.87 -71.12 8.14
C GLY A 615 19.44 -70.67 7.81
N ILE A 616 19.21 -70.27 6.56
CA ILE A 616 17.87 -69.96 6.04
C ILE A 616 17.23 -71.26 5.52
N THR A 617 16.26 -71.79 6.27
CA THR A 617 15.51 -72.99 5.85
C THR A 617 14.57 -72.65 4.70
N SER A 618 14.92 -73.07 3.48
CA SER A 618 14.04 -72.96 2.31
C SER A 618 12.97 -74.05 2.32
N LEU A 619 11.70 -73.66 2.20
CA LEU A 619 10.56 -74.55 1.97
C LEU A 619 9.80 -74.09 0.73
N VAL A 620 9.47 -75.03 -0.15
CA VAL A 620 9.01 -74.75 -1.52
C VAL A 620 7.79 -75.60 -1.88
N ALA A 621 6.69 -74.91 -2.27
CA ALA A 621 5.54 -75.43 -3.04
C ALA A 621 4.62 -76.46 -2.31
N PRO A 622 3.44 -76.87 -2.86
CA PRO A 622 2.90 -76.55 -4.20
C PRO A 622 1.39 -76.22 -4.35
N MET A 623 1.10 -75.46 -5.43
CA MET A 623 0.00 -75.60 -6.42
C MET A 623 -1.51 -75.59 -6.06
N ALA A 624 -2.21 -74.62 -6.66
CA ALA A 624 -3.46 -74.76 -7.45
C ALA A 624 -3.57 -73.49 -8.38
N SER A 625 -3.71 -73.52 -9.71
CA SER A 625 -4.85 -73.93 -10.59
C SER A 625 -6.21 -73.33 -10.16
N SER A 626 -7.05 -72.69 -10.99
CA SER A 626 -7.12 -72.56 -12.47
C SER A 626 -8.18 -71.51 -12.88
N SER A 627 -8.38 -71.05 -14.14
CA SER A 627 -7.51 -70.80 -15.33
C SER A 627 -8.38 -70.49 -16.58
N ARG A 628 -7.87 -69.70 -17.57
CA ARG A 628 -8.33 -69.59 -19.00
C ARG A 628 -9.64 -68.80 -19.28
N ASP A 629 -9.90 -68.19 -20.45
CA ASP A 629 -9.10 -67.90 -21.67
C ASP A 629 -9.63 -66.64 -22.42
N ASP A 630 -8.87 -66.24 -23.44
CA ASP A 630 -9.01 -65.26 -24.56
C ASP A 630 -10.41 -65.17 -25.24
N THR A 631 -10.77 -64.23 -26.14
CA THR A 631 -10.08 -63.55 -27.28
C THR A 631 -10.57 -62.10 -27.49
N ASP A 632 -9.79 -61.13 -28.01
CA ASP A 632 -9.42 -60.83 -29.43
C ASP A 632 -10.65 -60.40 -30.30
N ASP A 633 -10.59 -59.55 -31.33
CA ASP A 633 -9.52 -59.06 -32.24
C ASP A 633 -9.92 -57.64 -32.77
N SER A 634 -9.00 -56.73 -33.16
CA SER A 634 -8.71 -56.26 -34.56
C SER A 634 -8.37 -54.74 -34.52
N THR A 635 -7.61 -54.08 -35.42
CA THR A 635 -6.71 -54.46 -36.53
C THR A 635 -5.75 -53.28 -36.86
N GLU A 636 -4.67 -53.53 -37.63
CA GLU A 636 -3.92 -52.59 -38.54
C GLU A 636 -3.25 -51.29 -38.00
N HIS A 637 -2.09 -50.81 -38.50
CA HIS A 637 -1.21 -51.26 -39.60
C HIS A 637 0.27 -50.81 -39.38
N LEU A 638 1.24 -51.68 -39.74
CA LEU A 638 2.56 -51.47 -40.44
C LEU A 638 3.32 -50.09 -40.35
N GLU A 639 4.66 -49.97 -40.27
CA GLU A 639 5.79 -50.81 -40.75
C GLU A 639 7.08 -50.81 -39.88
N HIS A 640 7.95 -51.79 -40.17
CA HIS A 640 9.44 -51.91 -40.11
C HIS A 640 10.29 -50.66 -39.72
N THR A 641 11.47 -50.79 -39.08
CA THR A 641 12.57 -51.75 -39.36
C THR A 641 13.45 -51.99 -38.13
N ALA A 642 14.26 -53.06 -38.13
CA ALA A 642 15.09 -53.47 -36.99
C ALA A 642 16.56 -53.02 -37.05
N ASN A 643 17.14 -52.77 -35.88
CA ASN A 643 18.40 -53.43 -35.49
C ASN A 643 18.50 -53.49 -33.96
N GLY A 644 19.02 -54.60 -33.42
CA GLY A 644 19.05 -54.85 -31.99
C GLY A 644 20.45 -54.73 -31.40
N ASP A 645 20.55 -54.21 -30.18
CA ASP A 645 21.73 -54.34 -29.33
C ASP A 645 21.30 -54.64 -27.89
N GLN A 646 22.04 -55.48 -27.18
CA GLN A 646 21.56 -56.11 -25.94
C GLN A 646 21.92 -55.28 -24.71
N GLN A 647 20.91 -54.76 -24.00
CA GLN A 647 21.09 -54.14 -22.68
C GLN A 647 20.13 -54.70 -21.62
N PRO A 648 20.52 -54.69 -20.32
CA PRO A 648 19.91 -55.52 -19.30
C PRO A 648 18.49 -55.08 -18.90
N LYS A 649 17.71 -56.05 -18.42
CA LYS A 649 16.32 -55.88 -17.96
C LYS A 649 16.26 -54.86 -16.80
N ALA A 650 15.83 -53.64 -17.11
CA ALA A 650 15.80 -52.54 -16.14
C ALA A 650 14.84 -52.81 -14.96
N SER A 651 15.30 -52.48 -13.75
CA SER A 651 14.58 -52.65 -12.50
C SER A 651 13.26 -51.84 -12.44
N PHE A 652 12.32 -52.33 -11.62
CA PHE A 652 11.01 -51.73 -11.36
C PHE A 652 11.06 -50.21 -11.06
N TYR A 653 12.09 -49.76 -10.34
CA TYR A 653 12.31 -48.34 -10.00
C TYR A 653 12.57 -47.43 -11.22
N GLU A 654 13.08 -47.97 -12.33
CA GLU A 654 13.34 -47.18 -13.54
C GLU A 654 12.04 -46.83 -14.27
N LYS A 655 11.05 -47.72 -14.22
CA LYS A 655 9.71 -47.53 -14.82
C LYS A 655 8.92 -46.44 -14.11
N LEU A 656 8.94 -46.44 -12.76
CA LEU A 656 8.29 -45.40 -11.95
C LEU A 656 8.85 -44.00 -12.22
N ARG A 657 10.16 -43.86 -12.48
CA ARG A 657 10.79 -42.56 -12.72
C ARG A 657 10.33 -41.88 -14.03
N ARG A 658 9.93 -42.65 -15.05
CA ARG A 658 9.50 -42.12 -16.36
C ARG A 658 8.02 -41.71 -16.43
N ALA A 659 7.17 -42.14 -15.48
CA ALA A 659 5.76 -41.77 -15.46
C ALA A 659 5.52 -40.27 -15.17
N GLY A 660 6.41 -39.61 -14.41
CA GLY A 660 6.25 -38.23 -13.94
C GLY A 660 6.59 -37.12 -14.95
N SER A 661 6.60 -37.35 -16.26
CA SER A 661 7.02 -36.34 -17.26
C SER A 661 6.29 -36.40 -18.59
N ARG A 662 5.03 -35.94 -18.59
CA ARG A 662 4.35 -35.40 -19.79
C ARG A 662 3.83 -33.99 -19.51
N LYS A 663 4.58 -32.97 -19.93
CA LYS A 663 4.11 -31.57 -19.94
C LYS A 663 3.31 -31.31 -21.22
N ALA A 664 2.13 -30.72 -21.11
CA ALA A 664 1.42 -30.20 -22.28
C ALA A 664 2.18 -29.00 -22.88
N LYS A 665 2.18 -28.90 -24.21
CA LYS A 665 2.54 -27.65 -24.92
C LYS A 665 1.33 -26.70 -24.88
N PRO A 666 1.51 -25.38 -24.69
CA PRO A 666 0.48 -24.43 -25.06
C PRO A 666 0.31 -24.43 -26.59
N ARG A 667 -0.94 -24.32 -27.05
CA ARG A 667 -1.24 -23.95 -28.44
C ARG A 667 -1.06 -22.43 -28.59
N LYS A 668 -0.73 -21.99 -29.81
CA LYS A 668 -1.18 -20.68 -30.29
C LYS A 668 -2.63 -20.81 -30.73
#